data_AF-A0A485KK48-F1
#
_entry.id   AF-A0A485KK48-F1
#
_cell.length_a   1.000
_cell.length_b   1.000
_cell.length_c   1.000
_cell.angle_alpha   90.00
_cell.angle_beta   90.00
_cell.angle_gamma   90.00
#
_symmetry.space_group_name_H-M   'P 1'
#
loop_
_entity.id
_entity.type
_entity.pdbx_description
1 polymer ?
#
loop_
_entity_poly.entity_id
_entity_poly.type
_entity_poly.pdbx_seq_one_letter_code
_entity_poly.pdbx_strand_id
1 'polypeptide(L)'
;MFHKMDKETSLKIVNLVLPYYDPDLGQAGHIEELVLDFRVHLRQVHELKTSGDQTNDTSKPEIPLFTILLKCLCRLQKFDKCFEILVLSFYFILQPTIERIPDKTTVQSVKYIVSQLHLVLDQSFKKSDAFSSLLDYCCFACRDFILQHYHSFKLLHRITRFLTPLHTVRFVGKILQDCHDMDLRNKSKQAMVSVVLCALQQLNRNFMASMLSTSRLIDSSLAKSLSNPIAHFLKHQIEVAKYKPQARHLLYTSCTAFALLWYDIHKGEGAPCVDLVRLLHEMMTTGEGLQGLGVCSMECDGYSFLEVAKHMLKQSDEDIDDELAQCYNCLYGYGLLTTCQNHHGDDEKKRSMSKDNIMELFEFCQRTEAKLARRESSALFANVLELPDTKTILQSLVPVNDFQTKLSEYMNPVASYSVHTICPIECVVYDGDGENPLSVLWYDLAANFYLPKVKRRGRDYAQLFQFEIQCMKYIKYLRCDIFLHPGRAESYRLLAACLKSLRSLIVDHWVVAWQNHTYPEEQTPVDLASSPAITFEQIILRPFFKQFMEWIEAVQKAQDDETSQRDIIYRSREISLFYAQYVAILGELMLRCCDMAAKLDREISSGCYEDAGVLIWGIMPEKTHNVNDLCDLASKYFEMGLQQENIDDEAKLRLNYMLGKVAKKKIAKKMTNLNDWRHILEYFSIAEKHRQSGDLESLPHAFYQLHACRLKLLLGPVNKAGIIQARGDLDPSPELLQLVNSYYYFRKPSKQKCDTTPSDCNWTQESIRQLLIEKENLWNARQQLLFNCLDALESIPLDDRYFHPAYYSYAWGLQFGQVILENPSDCWKEKCSISNAIKAMKPLFDRKRPQVVAVWLSESDTHKLEELHQQQTKYDRLRLKYFSFYLNLMTLANDQQRVSDLTGWVLTSKEEHWVIDAMLLQALSANSYLARGRLLDLYLKCLFPSHDESNFQQKVFQYLNRMYGFYLEYNETWHRVRTSNEDTMGNWLWEVTMSYALYIVVHEQHIEWCDLAVGHVEKSLIQYSQSVATGQDALLNELYQELKMEEQSYWPTLVDEALNFCSLKWPDKTKPKTKTVVARSKLRFLSG
;
A
#
# COMPACT_ATOMS: atom_id res chain seq x y z
N MET A 1 -42.78 -27.72 -61.00
CA MET A 1 -43.94 -28.01 -61.87
C MET A 1 -45.20 -28.46 -61.11
N PHE A 2 -45.13 -29.11 -59.93
CA PHE A 2 -46.33 -29.61 -59.20
C PHE A 2 -46.97 -28.63 -58.20
N HIS A 3 -46.70 -27.32 -58.31
CA HIS A 3 -47.26 -26.31 -57.38
C HIS A 3 -48.60 -25.71 -57.84
N LYS A 4 -49.14 -26.15 -58.98
CA LYS A 4 -50.43 -25.74 -59.53
C LYS A 4 -51.26 -26.94 -60.04
N MET A 5 -51.27 -28.05 -59.29
CA MET A 5 -52.31 -29.05 -59.51
C MET A 5 -53.52 -28.67 -58.68
N ASP A 6 -54.67 -28.57 -59.34
CA ASP A 6 -55.94 -28.25 -58.72
C ASP A 6 -56.28 -29.26 -57.61
N LYS A 7 -57.00 -28.81 -56.57
CA LYS A 7 -57.39 -29.63 -55.42
C LYS A 7 -58.18 -30.85 -55.87
N GLU A 8 -59.00 -30.68 -56.90
CA GLU A 8 -59.83 -31.74 -57.46
C GLU A 8 -59.03 -32.78 -58.25
N THR A 9 -58.05 -32.36 -59.04
CA THR A 9 -57.14 -33.25 -59.79
C THR A 9 -56.22 -34.02 -58.84
N SER A 10 -55.78 -33.36 -57.76
CA SER A 10 -54.97 -33.97 -56.70
C SER A 10 -55.77 -35.00 -55.91
N LEU A 11 -57.04 -34.73 -55.61
CA LEU A 11 -57.95 -35.69 -54.97
C LEU A 11 -58.25 -36.86 -55.92
N LYS A 12 -58.39 -36.60 -57.23
CA LYS A 12 -58.58 -37.65 -58.25
C LYS A 12 -57.35 -38.56 -58.36
N ILE A 13 -56.13 -38.01 -58.40
CA ILE A 13 -54.90 -38.80 -58.41
C ILE A 13 -54.72 -39.57 -57.10
N VAL A 14 -54.99 -38.94 -55.94
CA VAL A 14 -54.96 -39.64 -54.65
C VAL A 14 -55.99 -40.76 -54.61
N ASN A 15 -57.23 -40.53 -55.03
CA ASN A 15 -58.26 -41.58 -55.11
C ASN A 15 -57.95 -42.62 -56.20
N LEU A 16 -57.11 -42.31 -57.19
CA LEU A 16 -56.63 -43.26 -58.18
C LEU A 16 -55.50 -44.11 -57.62
N VAL A 17 -54.61 -43.54 -56.80
CA VAL A 17 -53.39 -44.17 -56.32
C VAL A 17 -53.64 -44.92 -55.01
N LEU A 18 -54.29 -44.30 -54.02
CA LEU A 18 -54.50 -44.84 -52.68
C LEU A 18 -55.16 -46.24 -52.68
N PRO A 19 -56.18 -46.54 -53.51
CA PRO A 19 -56.82 -47.87 -53.50
C PRO A 19 -55.92 -49.02 -53.93
N TYR A 20 -54.88 -48.77 -54.71
CA TYR A 20 -53.89 -49.80 -55.09
C TYR A 20 -52.89 -50.09 -53.95
N TYR A 21 -52.89 -49.28 -52.89
CA TYR A 21 -51.96 -49.41 -51.75
C TYR A 21 -52.68 -49.48 -50.40
N ASP A 22 -54.02 -49.54 -50.40
CA ASP A 22 -54.84 -49.70 -49.19
C ASP A 22 -55.00 -51.21 -48.89
N PRO A 23 -54.43 -51.70 -47.77
CA PRO A 23 -54.48 -53.12 -47.42
C PRO A 23 -55.92 -53.62 -47.17
N ASP A 24 -56.88 -52.74 -46.91
CA ASP A 24 -58.28 -53.10 -46.64
C ASP A 24 -59.09 -53.33 -47.94
N LEU A 25 -58.55 -53.00 -49.12
CA LEU A 25 -59.23 -53.09 -50.42
C LEU A 25 -58.87 -54.33 -51.28
N GLY A 26 -58.10 -55.28 -50.73
CA GLY A 26 -57.98 -56.64 -51.28
C GLY A 26 -57.08 -56.83 -52.51
N GLN A 27 -56.44 -55.78 -53.02
CA GLN A 27 -55.34 -55.88 -54.00
C GLN A 27 -54.04 -55.42 -53.35
N ALA A 28 -53.47 -56.27 -52.48
CA ALA A 28 -52.15 -56.06 -51.94
C ALA A 28 -51.10 -56.33 -53.03
N GLY A 29 -50.59 -55.27 -53.64
CA GLY A 29 -49.41 -55.33 -54.49
C GLY A 29 -48.55 -54.10 -54.28
N HIS A 30 -47.26 -54.33 -53.97
CA HIS A 30 -46.16 -53.45 -54.40
C HIS A 30 -45.70 -52.30 -53.45
N ILE A 31 -45.93 -52.36 -52.12
CA ILE A 31 -45.20 -51.46 -51.17
C ILE A 31 -43.69 -51.70 -51.21
N GLU A 32 -43.26 -52.96 -51.34
CA GLU A 32 -41.84 -53.33 -51.49
C GLU A 32 -41.23 -52.74 -52.79
N GLU A 33 -42.01 -52.69 -53.88
CA GLU A 33 -41.58 -52.09 -55.15
C GLU A 33 -41.52 -50.56 -55.04
N LEU A 34 -42.43 -49.90 -54.32
CA LEU A 34 -42.38 -48.45 -54.09
C LEU A 34 -41.10 -48.04 -53.34
N VAL A 35 -40.65 -48.86 -52.39
CA VAL A 35 -39.38 -48.66 -51.66
C VAL A 35 -38.17 -48.97 -52.55
N LEU A 36 -38.27 -49.98 -53.42
CA LEU A 36 -37.23 -50.32 -54.41
C LEU A 36 -37.08 -49.21 -55.46
N ASP A 37 -38.18 -48.71 -56.00
CA ASP A 37 -38.25 -47.61 -56.97
C ASP A 37 -37.73 -46.31 -56.36
N PHE A 38 -38.05 -46.04 -55.09
CA PHE A 38 -37.51 -44.89 -54.37
C PHE A 38 -35.99 -45.01 -54.16
N ARG A 39 -35.48 -46.21 -53.86
CA ARG A 39 -34.03 -46.48 -53.76
C ARG A 39 -33.33 -46.34 -55.13
N VAL A 40 -33.92 -46.86 -56.21
CA VAL A 40 -33.39 -46.76 -57.59
C VAL A 40 -33.39 -45.30 -58.08
N HIS A 41 -34.45 -44.55 -57.80
CA HIS A 41 -34.56 -43.13 -58.16
C HIS A 41 -33.53 -42.25 -57.45
N LEU A 42 -33.30 -42.47 -56.14
CA LEU A 42 -32.24 -41.76 -55.42
C LEU A 42 -30.84 -42.06 -55.99
N ARG A 43 -30.64 -43.27 -56.53
CA ARG A 43 -29.43 -43.66 -57.27
C ARG A 43 -29.28 -42.86 -58.56
N GLN A 44 -30.35 -42.77 -59.38
CA GLN A 44 -30.37 -42.00 -60.63
C GLN A 44 -30.19 -40.48 -60.40
N VAL A 45 -30.79 -39.92 -59.35
CA VAL A 45 -30.61 -38.50 -58.96
C VAL A 45 -29.20 -38.23 -58.44
N HIS A 46 -28.55 -39.21 -57.80
CA HIS A 46 -27.14 -39.11 -57.43
C HIS A 46 -26.25 -39.13 -58.68
N GLU A 47 -26.49 -40.04 -59.63
CA GLU A 47 -25.72 -40.15 -60.88
C GLU A 47 -25.80 -38.84 -61.69
N LEU A 48 -26.99 -38.28 -61.89
CA LEU A 48 -27.23 -36.96 -62.52
C LEU A 48 -26.53 -35.79 -61.80
N LYS A 49 -26.26 -35.89 -60.50
CA LYS A 49 -25.52 -34.88 -59.73
C LYS A 49 -24.00 -35.09 -59.77
N THR A 50 -23.53 -36.27 -60.16
CA THR A 50 -22.09 -36.59 -60.25
C THR A 50 -21.55 -36.59 -61.68
N SER A 51 -22.37 -36.87 -62.69
CA SER A 51 -22.02 -36.65 -64.10
C SER A 51 -22.29 -35.18 -64.45
N GLY A 52 -21.29 -34.32 -64.28
CA GLY A 52 -21.38 -32.87 -64.49
C GLY A 52 -21.56 -32.42 -65.95
N ASP A 53 -22.30 -33.15 -66.79
CA ASP A 53 -22.57 -32.76 -68.18
C ASP A 53 -23.92 -32.04 -68.29
N GLN A 54 -23.83 -30.70 -68.39
CA GLN A 54 -24.90 -29.85 -68.87
C GLN A 54 -25.00 -29.97 -70.39
N THR A 55 -25.61 -31.01 -70.94
CA THR A 55 -26.23 -30.89 -72.27
C THR A 55 -27.46 -31.78 -72.42
N ASN A 56 -28.50 -31.17 -72.98
CA ASN A 56 -29.76 -31.75 -73.48
C ASN A 56 -30.84 -32.14 -72.45
N ASP A 57 -31.70 -31.15 -72.20
CA ASP A 57 -33.12 -31.33 -71.89
C ASP A 57 -33.73 -32.36 -72.87
N THR A 58 -34.13 -33.54 -72.39
CA THR A 58 -35.31 -34.30 -72.91
C THR A 58 -35.65 -35.61 -72.18
N SER A 59 -34.94 -36.04 -71.13
CA SER A 59 -35.42 -37.14 -70.27
C SER A 59 -35.31 -36.79 -68.78
N LYS A 60 -36.27 -36.02 -68.28
CA LYS A 60 -36.47 -35.97 -66.82
C LYS A 60 -36.91 -37.36 -66.37
N PRO A 61 -36.21 -38.02 -65.43
CA PRO A 61 -36.72 -39.20 -64.78
C PRO A 61 -38.06 -38.84 -64.11
N GLU A 62 -39.05 -39.72 -64.23
CA GLU A 62 -40.36 -39.52 -63.61
C GLU A 62 -40.23 -39.24 -62.10
N ILE A 63 -41.09 -38.35 -61.61
CA ILE A 63 -41.04 -37.83 -60.24
C ILE A 63 -41.36 -38.97 -59.26
N PRO A 64 -40.62 -39.12 -58.15
CA PRO A 64 -40.78 -40.25 -57.26
C PRO A 64 -42.13 -40.17 -56.55
N LEU A 65 -42.99 -41.15 -56.84
CA LEU A 65 -44.32 -41.34 -56.25
C LEU A 65 -44.31 -41.14 -54.73
N PHE A 66 -43.26 -41.58 -54.02
CA PHE A 66 -43.13 -41.44 -52.57
C PHE A 66 -43.05 -39.98 -52.07
N THR A 67 -42.27 -39.10 -52.72
CA THR A 67 -42.15 -37.69 -52.29
C THR A 67 -43.43 -36.91 -52.63
N ILE A 68 -44.08 -37.25 -53.74
CA ILE A 68 -45.40 -36.71 -54.09
C ILE A 68 -46.43 -37.18 -53.07
N LEU A 69 -46.46 -38.47 -52.73
CA LEU A 69 -47.38 -39.06 -51.76
C LEU A 69 -47.26 -38.37 -50.39
N LEU A 70 -46.04 -38.22 -49.85
CA LEU A 70 -45.82 -37.51 -48.59
C LEU A 70 -46.26 -36.04 -48.64
N LYS A 71 -45.92 -35.31 -49.72
CA LYS A 71 -46.35 -33.92 -49.88
C LYS A 71 -47.87 -33.79 -50.02
N CYS A 72 -48.52 -34.74 -50.70
CA CYS A 72 -49.98 -34.78 -50.83
C CYS A 72 -50.64 -35.09 -49.49
N LEU A 73 -50.18 -36.10 -48.75
CA LEU A 73 -50.72 -36.45 -47.43
C LEU A 73 -50.50 -35.34 -46.40
N CYS A 74 -49.33 -34.68 -46.38
CA CYS A 74 -49.08 -33.50 -45.53
C CYS A 74 -49.99 -32.32 -45.89
N ARG A 75 -50.23 -32.05 -47.19
CA ARG A 75 -51.18 -30.99 -47.61
C ARG A 75 -52.63 -31.30 -47.27
N LEU A 76 -52.99 -32.58 -47.26
CA LEU A 76 -54.31 -33.06 -46.87
C LEU A 76 -54.46 -33.23 -45.34
N GLN A 77 -53.45 -32.83 -44.56
CA GLN A 77 -53.41 -32.94 -43.09
C GLN A 77 -53.60 -34.38 -42.56
N LYS A 78 -53.31 -35.40 -43.38
CA LYS A 78 -53.32 -36.81 -42.99
C LYS A 78 -51.99 -37.20 -42.34
N PHE A 79 -51.65 -36.52 -41.24
CA PHE A 79 -50.36 -36.67 -40.55
C PHE A 79 -50.19 -38.04 -39.88
N ASP A 80 -51.29 -38.67 -39.49
CA ASP A 80 -51.36 -40.06 -39.03
C ASP A 80 -50.82 -41.03 -40.09
N LYS A 81 -51.29 -40.93 -41.33
CA LYS A 81 -50.82 -41.77 -42.45
C LYS A 81 -49.41 -41.40 -42.91
N CYS A 82 -49.04 -40.12 -42.88
CA CYS A 82 -47.65 -39.72 -43.09
C CYS A 82 -46.71 -40.36 -42.06
N PHE A 83 -47.11 -40.35 -40.79
CA PHE A 83 -46.34 -40.95 -39.70
C PHE A 83 -46.20 -42.46 -39.91
N GLU A 84 -47.28 -43.17 -40.18
CA GLU A 84 -47.27 -44.62 -40.44
C GLU A 84 -46.33 -44.99 -41.61
N ILE A 85 -46.45 -44.31 -42.75
CA ILE A 85 -45.63 -44.56 -43.94
C ILE A 85 -44.16 -44.22 -43.70
N LEU A 86 -43.86 -43.10 -43.03
CA LEU A 86 -42.49 -42.70 -42.71
C LEU A 86 -41.83 -43.67 -41.73
N VAL A 87 -42.56 -44.18 -40.72
CA VAL A 87 -42.05 -45.15 -39.76
C VAL A 87 -41.82 -46.52 -40.41
N LEU A 88 -42.73 -46.99 -41.29
CA LEU A 88 -42.53 -48.23 -42.06
C LEU A 88 -41.34 -48.09 -43.00
N SER A 89 -41.23 -46.96 -43.69
CA SER A 89 -40.08 -46.66 -44.54
C SER A 89 -38.79 -46.63 -43.73
N PHE A 90 -38.82 -46.11 -42.51
CA PHE A 90 -37.67 -46.11 -41.60
C PHE A 90 -37.28 -47.55 -41.23
N TYR A 91 -38.26 -48.38 -40.89
CA TYR A 91 -38.08 -49.79 -40.54
C TYR A 91 -37.44 -50.57 -41.70
N PHE A 92 -38.03 -50.54 -42.89
CA PHE A 92 -37.55 -51.30 -44.05
C PHE A 92 -36.18 -50.83 -44.56
N ILE A 93 -35.85 -49.54 -44.40
CA ILE A 93 -34.52 -49.04 -44.76
C ILE A 93 -33.44 -49.59 -43.83
N LEU A 94 -33.77 -49.85 -42.56
CA LEU A 94 -32.86 -50.36 -41.55
C LEU A 94 -32.83 -51.90 -41.47
N GLN A 95 -33.70 -52.62 -42.19
CA GLN A 95 -33.68 -54.09 -42.23
C GLN A 95 -32.41 -54.64 -42.93
N PRO A 96 -31.79 -55.71 -42.41
CA PRO A 96 -30.60 -56.29 -43.00
C PRO A 96 -30.96 -56.97 -44.33
N THR A 97 -30.46 -56.42 -45.45
CA THR A 97 -30.34 -57.21 -46.67
C THR A 97 -29.00 -57.93 -46.60
N ILE A 98 -29.07 -59.27 -46.63
CA ILE A 98 -27.96 -60.21 -46.47
C ILE A 98 -26.72 -59.72 -47.25
N GLU A 99 -25.62 -59.49 -46.51
CA GLU A 99 -24.22 -59.32 -46.98
C GLU A 99 -23.76 -58.01 -47.67
N ARG A 100 -24.49 -56.88 -47.68
CA ARG A 100 -23.97 -55.64 -48.30
C ARG A 100 -23.63 -54.51 -47.32
N ILE A 101 -22.43 -53.94 -47.48
CA ILE A 101 -22.01 -52.66 -46.90
C ILE A 101 -23.00 -51.57 -47.36
N PRO A 102 -23.58 -50.76 -46.45
CA PRO A 102 -24.59 -49.78 -46.81
C PRO A 102 -24.00 -48.70 -47.74
N ASP A 103 -24.70 -48.44 -48.83
CA ASP A 103 -24.33 -47.44 -49.84
C ASP A 103 -24.69 -46.00 -49.40
N LYS A 104 -24.06 -44.99 -50.03
CA LYS A 104 -24.30 -43.55 -49.74
C LYS A 104 -25.78 -43.16 -49.83
N THR A 105 -26.55 -43.88 -50.64
CA THR A 105 -27.99 -43.73 -50.84
C THR A 105 -28.77 -44.08 -49.57
N THR A 106 -28.45 -45.18 -48.89
CA THR A 106 -29.10 -45.58 -47.63
C THR A 106 -28.99 -44.48 -46.56
N VAL A 107 -27.80 -43.90 -46.39
CA VAL A 107 -27.55 -42.79 -45.46
C VAL A 107 -28.39 -41.54 -45.80
N GLN A 108 -28.51 -41.21 -47.08
CA GLN A 108 -29.31 -40.06 -47.52
C GLN A 108 -30.80 -40.29 -47.28
N SER A 109 -31.30 -41.51 -47.48
CA SER A 109 -32.69 -41.86 -47.21
C SER A 109 -33.02 -41.77 -45.72
N VAL A 110 -32.16 -42.27 -44.83
CA VAL A 110 -32.33 -42.14 -43.37
C VAL A 110 -32.39 -40.66 -42.96
N LYS A 111 -31.48 -39.82 -43.46
CA LYS A 111 -31.51 -38.37 -43.20
C LYS A 111 -32.79 -37.72 -43.67
N TYR A 112 -33.27 -38.09 -44.85
CA TYR A 112 -34.50 -37.56 -45.41
C TYR A 112 -35.70 -37.93 -44.54
N ILE A 113 -35.85 -39.21 -44.19
CA ILE A 113 -36.94 -39.70 -43.32
C ILE A 113 -36.91 -39.02 -41.97
N VAL A 114 -35.76 -38.96 -41.28
CA VAL A 114 -35.63 -38.28 -39.99
C VAL A 114 -36.00 -36.80 -40.11
N SER A 115 -35.65 -36.13 -41.21
CA SER A 115 -36.05 -34.75 -41.45
C SER A 115 -37.55 -34.58 -41.68
N GLN A 116 -38.21 -35.52 -42.36
CA GLN A 116 -39.66 -35.47 -42.60
C GLN A 116 -40.45 -35.86 -41.33
N LEU A 117 -39.98 -36.86 -40.57
CA LEU A 117 -40.56 -37.25 -39.29
C LEU A 117 -40.55 -36.10 -38.29
N HIS A 118 -39.47 -35.34 -38.21
CA HIS A 118 -39.39 -34.15 -37.36
C HIS A 118 -40.51 -33.15 -37.67
N LEU A 119 -40.72 -32.85 -38.96
CA LEU A 119 -41.79 -31.94 -39.39
C LEU A 119 -43.21 -32.47 -39.12
N VAL A 120 -43.41 -33.78 -39.22
CA VAL A 120 -44.71 -34.43 -38.97
C VAL A 120 -45.01 -34.49 -37.47
N LEU A 121 -44.02 -34.81 -36.64
CA LEU A 121 -44.17 -34.93 -35.18
C LEU A 121 -44.42 -33.61 -34.47
N ASP A 122 -44.02 -32.48 -35.07
CA ASP A 122 -44.34 -31.13 -34.59
C ASP A 122 -45.84 -30.77 -34.80
N GLN A 123 -46.61 -31.57 -35.55
CA GLN A 123 -48.05 -31.37 -35.80
C GLN A 123 -48.91 -32.20 -34.83
N SER A 124 -50.15 -31.77 -34.58
CA SER A 124 -51.09 -32.48 -33.70
C SER A 124 -51.84 -33.60 -34.43
N PHE A 125 -51.60 -34.86 -34.04
CA PHE A 125 -52.33 -36.04 -34.53
C PHE A 125 -52.28 -37.19 -33.50
N LYS A 126 -53.20 -38.15 -33.62
CA LYS A 126 -53.20 -39.34 -32.78
C LYS A 126 -52.16 -40.33 -33.28
N LYS A 127 -51.14 -40.61 -32.47
CA LYS A 127 -50.11 -41.60 -32.77
C LYS A 127 -50.67 -42.99 -32.48
N SER A 128 -50.52 -43.91 -33.42
CA SER A 128 -50.83 -45.33 -33.17
C SER A 128 -49.76 -45.94 -32.27
N ASP A 129 -50.15 -46.61 -31.19
CA ASP A 129 -49.22 -47.18 -30.20
C ASP A 129 -48.27 -48.20 -30.84
N ALA A 130 -48.76 -48.95 -31.83
CA ALA A 130 -47.95 -49.90 -32.60
C ALA A 130 -46.84 -49.19 -33.40
N PHE A 131 -47.16 -48.06 -34.05
CA PHE A 131 -46.20 -47.29 -34.82
C PHE A 131 -45.29 -46.41 -33.95
N SER A 132 -45.74 -45.99 -32.78
CA SER A 132 -44.87 -45.36 -31.78
C SER A 132 -43.84 -46.35 -31.23
N SER A 133 -44.26 -47.58 -30.92
CA SER A 133 -43.34 -48.66 -30.53
C SER A 133 -42.39 -49.04 -31.67
N LEU A 134 -42.88 -49.05 -32.91
CA LEU A 134 -42.05 -49.29 -34.10
C LEU A 134 -41.08 -48.13 -34.35
N LEU A 135 -41.47 -46.88 -34.11
CA LEU A 135 -40.55 -45.73 -34.20
C LEU A 135 -39.45 -45.82 -33.15
N ASP A 136 -39.79 -46.18 -31.91
CA ASP A 136 -38.79 -46.43 -30.87
C ASP A 136 -37.81 -47.53 -31.32
N TYR A 137 -38.33 -48.67 -31.82
CA TYR A 137 -37.51 -49.73 -32.41
C TYR A 137 -36.60 -49.21 -33.53
N CYS A 138 -37.14 -48.43 -34.48
CA CYS A 138 -36.37 -47.84 -35.57
C CYS A 138 -35.29 -46.87 -35.08
N CYS A 139 -35.59 -46.08 -34.04
CA CYS A 139 -34.59 -45.21 -33.41
C CYS A 139 -33.46 -46.07 -32.85
N PHE A 140 -33.77 -47.10 -32.06
CA PHE A 140 -32.79 -48.04 -31.49
C PHE A 140 -32.00 -48.81 -32.57
N ALA A 141 -32.62 -49.21 -33.68
CA ALA A 141 -31.90 -49.81 -34.81
C ALA A 141 -31.01 -48.78 -35.54
N CYS A 142 -31.46 -47.53 -35.65
CA CYS A 142 -30.68 -46.44 -36.21
C CYS A 142 -29.47 -46.07 -35.33
N ARG A 143 -29.54 -46.27 -34.01
CA ARG A 143 -28.38 -46.20 -33.11
C ARG A 143 -27.28 -47.13 -33.61
N ASP A 144 -27.62 -48.40 -33.83
CA ASP A 144 -26.65 -49.42 -34.23
C ASP A 144 -26.06 -49.09 -35.60
N PHE A 145 -26.89 -48.56 -36.51
CA PHE A 145 -26.45 -48.01 -37.79
C PHE A 145 -25.47 -46.81 -37.66
N ILE A 146 -25.74 -45.87 -36.75
CA ILE A 146 -24.85 -44.72 -36.48
C ILE A 146 -23.52 -45.19 -35.90
N LEU A 147 -23.55 -46.19 -35.01
CA LEU A 147 -22.36 -46.75 -34.38
C LEU A 147 -21.51 -47.58 -35.35
N GLN A 148 -22.12 -48.30 -36.29
CA GLN A 148 -21.41 -49.20 -37.19
C GLN A 148 -20.95 -48.54 -38.50
N HIS A 149 -21.70 -47.55 -39.02
CA HIS A 149 -21.51 -47.11 -40.41
C HIS A 149 -21.49 -45.59 -40.64
N TYR A 150 -22.17 -44.79 -39.81
CA TYR A 150 -22.44 -43.39 -40.12
C TYR A 150 -22.39 -42.48 -38.88
N HIS A 151 -21.21 -42.37 -38.25
CA HIS A 151 -20.90 -41.65 -36.99
C HIS A 151 -21.30 -40.15 -36.98
N SER A 152 -22.60 -39.84 -37.06
CA SER A 152 -23.17 -38.52 -37.26
C SER A 152 -23.87 -38.02 -36.01
N PHE A 153 -23.20 -37.17 -35.24
CA PHE A 153 -23.77 -36.56 -34.02
C PHE A 153 -25.03 -35.71 -34.32
N LYS A 154 -25.11 -35.07 -35.50
CA LYS A 154 -26.29 -34.30 -35.91
C LYS A 154 -27.52 -35.19 -36.10
N LEU A 155 -27.32 -36.42 -36.54
CA LEU A 155 -28.40 -37.39 -36.71
C LEU A 155 -28.85 -37.91 -35.35
N LEU A 156 -27.91 -38.23 -34.45
CA LEU A 156 -28.18 -38.60 -33.07
C LEU A 156 -29.04 -37.54 -32.36
N HIS A 157 -28.61 -36.27 -32.40
CA HIS A 157 -29.36 -35.18 -31.77
C HIS A 157 -30.80 -35.03 -32.28
N ARG A 158 -31.06 -35.35 -33.55
CA ARG A 158 -32.41 -35.29 -34.13
C ARG A 158 -33.26 -36.48 -33.69
N ILE A 159 -32.68 -37.67 -33.63
CA ILE A 159 -33.37 -38.90 -33.24
C ILE A 159 -33.78 -38.86 -31.77
N THR A 160 -32.92 -38.34 -30.88
CA THR A 160 -33.24 -38.24 -29.45
C THR A 160 -34.47 -37.36 -29.17
N ARG A 161 -34.84 -36.45 -30.07
CA ARG A 161 -36.07 -35.64 -29.94
C ARG A 161 -37.36 -36.45 -30.15
N PHE A 162 -37.26 -37.62 -30.79
CA PHE A 162 -38.43 -38.48 -31.03
C PHE A 162 -38.72 -39.40 -29.85
N LEU A 163 -37.78 -39.53 -28.91
CA LEU A 163 -37.85 -40.42 -27.77
C LEU A 163 -38.37 -39.67 -26.53
N THR A 164 -39.01 -40.39 -25.62
CA THR A 164 -39.32 -39.88 -24.27
C THR A 164 -38.02 -39.62 -23.48
N PRO A 165 -38.04 -38.83 -22.38
CA PRO A 165 -36.84 -38.62 -21.56
C PRO A 165 -36.21 -39.93 -21.09
N LEU A 166 -37.01 -40.89 -20.60
CA LEU A 166 -36.53 -42.20 -20.16
C LEU A 166 -35.95 -43.03 -21.33
N HIS A 167 -36.62 -43.06 -22.49
CA HIS A 167 -36.11 -43.76 -23.67
C HIS A 167 -34.86 -43.08 -24.22
N THR A 168 -34.74 -41.76 -24.11
CA THR A 168 -33.54 -41.01 -24.48
C THR A 168 -32.36 -41.42 -23.59
N VAL A 169 -32.55 -41.51 -22.27
CA VAL A 169 -31.52 -41.96 -21.33
C VAL A 169 -31.08 -43.39 -21.66
N ARG A 170 -32.01 -44.32 -21.91
CA ARG A 170 -31.68 -45.70 -22.32
C ARG A 170 -30.96 -45.76 -23.66
N PHE A 171 -31.40 -44.95 -24.62
CA PHE A 171 -30.84 -44.85 -25.97
C PHE A 171 -29.39 -44.36 -25.94
N VAL A 172 -29.12 -43.22 -25.29
CA VAL A 172 -27.77 -42.68 -25.17
C VAL A 172 -26.91 -43.50 -24.22
N GLY A 173 -27.50 -44.06 -23.16
CA GLY A 173 -26.80 -44.94 -22.22
C GLY A 173 -26.18 -46.14 -22.90
N LYS A 174 -26.90 -46.77 -23.83
CA LYS A 174 -26.34 -47.87 -24.63
C LYS A 174 -25.22 -47.42 -25.57
N ILE A 175 -25.31 -46.23 -26.16
CA ILE A 175 -24.20 -45.62 -26.94
C ILE A 175 -22.95 -45.46 -26.06
N LEU A 176 -23.11 -44.93 -24.85
CA LEU A 176 -22.01 -44.76 -23.90
C LEU A 176 -21.40 -46.11 -23.54
N GLN A 177 -22.23 -47.13 -23.30
CA GLN A 177 -21.77 -48.48 -22.99
C GLN A 177 -21.08 -49.17 -24.16
N ASP A 178 -21.52 -48.98 -25.41
CA ASP A 178 -20.84 -49.61 -26.55
C ASP A 178 -19.53 -48.88 -26.91
N CYS A 179 -19.40 -47.62 -26.51
CA CYS A 179 -18.21 -46.81 -26.78
C CYS A 179 -17.20 -46.76 -25.63
N HIS A 180 -17.52 -47.25 -24.43
CA HIS A 180 -16.66 -47.02 -23.25
C HIS A 180 -15.26 -47.63 -23.40
N ASP A 181 -15.15 -48.86 -23.92
CA ASP A 181 -13.86 -49.55 -24.14
C ASP A 181 -13.08 -49.02 -25.37
N MET A 182 -13.65 -48.09 -26.13
CA MET A 182 -12.99 -47.56 -27.32
C MET A 182 -11.93 -46.53 -26.94
N ASP A 183 -10.72 -46.70 -27.47
CA ASP A 183 -9.72 -45.62 -27.41
C ASP A 183 -10.13 -44.43 -28.32
N LEU A 184 -10.82 -43.46 -27.74
CA LEU A 184 -11.29 -42.24 -28.37
C LEU A 184 -10.16 -41.23 -28.72
N ARG A 185 -8.89 -41.55 -28.40
CA ARG A 185 -7.72 -40.69 -28.66
C ARG A 185 -7.23 -40.77 -30.11
N ASN A 186 -7.57 -41.83 -30.83
CA ASN A 186 -7.14 -42.06 -32.20
C ASN A 186 -7.77 -41.03 -33.17
N LYS A 187 -6.95 -40.32 -33.97
CA LYS A 187 -7.43 -39.34 -34.96
C LYS A 187 -8.46 -39.93 -35.93
N SER A 188 -8.37 -41.23 -36.24
CA SER A 188 -9.34 -41.94 -37.09
C SER A 188 -10.75 -42.04 -36.48
N LYS A 189 -10.90 -41.80 -35.17
CA LYS A 189 -12.17 -41.92 -34.42
C LYS A 189 -12.77 -40.57 -34.02
N GLN A 190 -12.33 -39.46 -34.62
CA GLN A 190 -12.82 -38.11 -34.27
C GLN A 190 -14.35 -37.97 -34.38
N ALA A 191 -14.97 -38.61 -35.37
CA ALA A 191 -16.43 -38.61 -35.52
C ALA A 191 -17.14 -39.30 -34.35
N MET A 192 -16.54 -40.35 -33.77
CA MET A 192 -17.06 -41.04 -32.58
C MET A 192 -16.98 -40.18 -31.32
N VAL A 193 -15.93 -39.38 -31.17
CA VAL A 193 -15.82 -38.41 -30.07
C VAL A 193 -16.99 -37.43 -30.10
N SER A 194 -17.37 -36.92 -31.28
CA SER A 194 -18.53 -36.04 -31.42
C SER A 194 -19.86 -36.74 -31.11
N VAL A 195 -19.98 -38.03 -31.43
CA VAL A 195 -21.17 -38.84 -31.10
C VAL A 195 -21.30 -39.06 -29.59
N VAL A 196 -20.21 -39.45 -28.92
CA VAL A 196 -20.18 -39.66 -27.46
C VAL A 196 -20.43 -38.35 -26.70
N LEU A 197 -19.80 -37.24 -27.14
CA LEU A 197 -20.03 -35.92 -26.55
C LEU A 197 -21.50 -35.52 -26.69
N CYS A 198 -22.11 -35.73 -27.87
CA CYS A 198 -23.52 -35.41 -28.09
C CYS A 198 -24.44 -36.29 -27.23
N ALA A 199 -24.11 -37.57 -27.03
CA ALA A 199 -24.82 -38.48 -26.15
C ALA A 199 -24.80 -38.00 -24.69
N LEU A 200 -23.62 -37.63 -24.16
CA LEU A 200 -23.48 -37.06 -22.81
C LEU A 200 -24.23 -35.73 -22.67
N GLN A 201 -24.19 -34.85 -23.68
CA GLN A 201 -24.94 -33.59 -23.66
C GLN A 201 -26.46 -33.81 -23.62
N GLN A 202 -26.98 -34.80 -24.36
CA GLN A 202 -28.40 -35.14 -24.27
C GLN A 202 -28.74 -35.75 -22.90
N LEU A 203 -27.83 -36.53 -22.32
CA LEU A 203 -27.99 -37.06 -20.97
C LEU A 203 -28.11 -35.92 -19.93
N ASN A 204 -27.19 -34.96 -19.95
CA ASN A 204 -27.17 -33.81 -19.04
C ASN A 204 -28.45 -32.97 -19.15
N ARG A 205 -28.94 -32.71 -20.37
CA ARG A 205 -30.18 -31.96 -20.59
C ARG A 205 -31.40 -32.63 -19.93
N ASN A 206 -31.50 -33.95 -20.01
CA ASN A 206 -32.62 -34.68 -19.41
C ASN A 206 -32.52 -34.71 -17.88
N PHE A 207 -31.32 -34.90 -17.31
CA PHE A 207 -31.16 -34.84 -15.86
C PHE A 207 -31.31 -33.44 -15.28
N MET A 208 -30.86 -32.39 -15.97
CA MET A 208 -31.08 -31.00 -15.53
C MET A 208 -32.55 -30.64 -15.47
N ALA A 209 -33.35 -31.07 -16.46
CA ALA A 209 -34.79 -30.91 -16.42
C ALA A 209 -35.43 -31.66 -15.23
N SER A 210 -34.88 -32.82 -14.85
CA SER A 210 -35.29 -33.54 -13.64
C SER A 210 -34.82 -32.87 -12.36
N MET A 211 -33.63 -32.28 -12.31
CA MET A 211 -33.09 -31.60 -11.12
C MET A 211 -34.03 -30.50 -10.59
N LEU A 212 -34.76 -29.84 -11.50
CA LEU A 212 -35.79 -28.84 -11.19
C LEU A 212 -37.18 -29.44 -10.86
N SER A 213 -37.42 -30.73 -11.13
CA SER A 213 -38.65 -31.43 -10.78
C SER A 213 -38.50 -32.19 -9.45
N THR A 214 -39.59 -32.64 -8.83
CA THR A 214 -39.55 -33.46 -7.61
C THR A 214 -39.45 -34.97 -7.88
N SER A 215 -39.69 -35.43 -9.12
CA SER A 215 -39.70 -36.84 -9.48
C SER A 215 -38.32 -37.36 -9.90
N ARG A 216 -37.93 -38.56 -9.46
CA ARG A 216 -36.75 -39.28 -9.95
C ARG A 216 -36.97 -39.74 -11.38
N LEU A 217 -35.98 -39.57 -12.26
CA LEU A 217 -36.09 -39.91 -13.67
C LEU A 217 -35.83 -41.41 -13.94
N ILE A 218 -34.89 -42.01 -13.20
CA ILE A 218 -34.41 -43.38 -13.44
C ILE A 218 -34.43 -44.26 -12.18
N ASP A 219 -34.41 -45.57 -12.38
CA ASP A 219 -34.22 -46.55 -11.30
C ASP A 219 -32.73 -46.82 -10.98
N SER A 220 -32.46 -47.46 -9.84
CA SER A 220 -31.10 -47.75 -9.37
C SER A 220 -30.32 -48.70 -10.29
N SER A 221 -31.01 -49.58 -11.02
CA SER A 221 -30.39 -50.55 -11.92
C SER A 221 -29.84 -49.87 -13.19
N LEU A 222 -30.63 -48.96 -13.77
CA LEU A 222 -30.25 -48.15 -14.92
C LEU A 222 -29.18 -47.13 -14.53
N ALA A 223 -29.29 -46.54 -13.34
CA ALA A 223 -28.27 -45.64 -12.80
C ALA A 223 -26.90 -46.33 -12.68
N LYS A 224 -26.88 -47.55 -12.13
CA LYS A 224 -25.65 -48.36 -12.05
C LYS A 224 -25.09 -48.68 -13.44
N SER A 225 -25.96 -49.01 -14.41
CA SER A 225 -25.55 -49.27 -15.79
C SER A 225 -24.94 -48.05 -16.48
N LEU A 226 -25.36 -46.82 -16.14
CA LEU A 226 -24.84 -45.57 -16.68
C LEU A 226 -23.56 -45.11 -15.98
N SER A 227 -23.42 -45.39 -14.69
CA SER A 227 -22.26 -44.99 -13.91
C SER A 227 -20.95 -45.58 -14.45
N ASN A 228 -20.97 -46.85 -14.87
CA ASN A 228 -19.80 -47.57 -15.36
C ASN A 228 -19.17 -46.93 -16.63
N PRO A 229 -19.90 -46.70 -17.74
CA PRO A 229 -19.33 -46.06 -18.90
C PRO A 229 -18.88 -44.61 -18.64
N ILE A 230 -19.62 -43.84 -17.83
CA ILE A 230 -19.22 -42.46 -17.47
C ILE A 230 -17.91 -42.48 -16.67
N ALA A 231 -17.79 -43.34 -15.67
CA ALA A 231 -16.56 -43.50 -14.89
C ALA A 231 -15.37 -43.95 -15.75
N HIS A 232 -15.61 -44.82 -16.73
CA HIS A 232 -14.57 -45.24 -17.67
C HIS A 232 -14.07 -44.08 -18.54
N PHE A 233 -14.98 -43.22 -19.03
CA PHE A 233 -14.59 -42.00 -19.75
C PHE A 233 -13.77 -41.06 -18.85
N LEU A 234 -14.19 -40.85 -17.61
CA LEU A 234 -13.45 -40.05 -16.64
C LEU A 234 -12.03 -40.58 -16.41
N LYS A 235 -11.89 -41.89 -16.11
CA LYS A 235 -10.60 -42.56 -15.92
C LYS A 235 -9.67 -42.41 -17.13
N HIS A 236 -10.17 -42.67 -18.34
CA HIS A 236 -9.37 -42.60 -19.55
C HIS A 236 -8.92 -41.18 -19.91
N GLN A 237 -9.66 -40.15 -19.51
CA GLN A 237 -9.24 -38.77 -19.76
C GLN A 237 -8.17 -38.29 -18.77
N ILE A 238 -8.13 -38.83 -17.54
CA ILE A 238 -7.13 -38.47 -16.51
C ILE A 238 -5.72 -38.96 -16.86
N GLU A 239 -5.57 -40.12 -17.52
CA GLU A 239 -4.28 -40.72 -17.88
C GLU A 239 -3.47 -39.92 -18.96
N VAL A 240 -3.85 -38.68 -19.27
CA VAL A 240 -3.37 -37.90 -20.42
C VAL A 240 -2.51 -36.70 -20.00
N ALA A 241 -1.25 -36.68 -20.43
CA ALA A 241 -0.33 -35.57 -20.19
C ALA A 241 -0.58 -34.31 -21.05
N LYS A 242 -1.41 -34.36 -22.12
CA LYS A 242 -1.75 -33.21 -23.00
C LYS A 242 -3.19 -33.27 -23.54
N TYR A 243 -4.05 -32.35 -23.10
CA TYR A 243 -5.45 -32.29 -23.53
C TYR A 243 -5.63 -31.58 -24.88
N LYS A 244 -6.30 -32.26 -25.84
CA LYS A 244 -6.88 -31.61 -27.03
C LYS A 244 -8.22 -30.93 -26.66
N PRO A 245 -8.67 -29.85 -27.35
CA PRO A 245 -9.94 -29.17 -27.04
C PRO A 245 -11.15 -30.11 -26.94
N GLN A 246 -11.27 -31.07 -27.84
CA GLN A 246 -12.38 -32.05 -27.85
C GLN A 246 -12.33 -33.02 -26.66
N ALA A 247 -11.14 -33.36 -26.15
CA ALA A 247 -10.98 -34.16 -24.93
C ALA A 247 -11.37 -33.36 -23.68
N ARG A 248 -11.10 -32.05 -23.66
CA ARG A 248 -11.53 -31.14 -22.58
C ARG A 248 -13.05 -31.07 -22.47
N HIS A 249 -13.74 -30.89 -23.60
CA HIS A 249 -15.21 -30.92 -23.63
C HIS A 249 -15.77 -32.26 -23.14
N LEU A 250 -15.12 -33.37 -23.50
CA LEU A 250 -15.56 -34.70 -23.09
C LEU A 250 -15.41 -34.91 -21.58
N LEU A 251 -14.25 -34.54 -21.00
CA LEU A 251 -14.01 -34.60 -19.55
C LEU A 251 -15.04 -33.75 -18.80
N TYR A 252 -15.20 -32.48 -19.19
CA TYR A 252 -16.14 -31.55 -18.56
C TYR A 252 -17.58 -32.08 -18.59
N THR A 253 -18.05 -32.50 -19.77
CA THR A 253 -19.42 -33.02 -19.95
C THR A 253 -19.63 -34.31 -19.16
N SER A 254 -18.60 -35.14 -19.02
CA SER A 254 -18.64 -36.38 -18.23
C SER A 254 -18.71 -36.10 -16.73
N CYS A 255 -17.96 -35.10 -16.22
CA CYS A 255 -18.05 -34.67 -14.82
C CYS A 255 -19.45 -34.14 -14.51
N THR A 256 -20.01 -33.29 -15.38
CA THR A 256 -21.40 -32.81 -15.25
C THR A 256 -22.40 -33.97 -15.27
N ALA A 257 -22.24 -34.93 -16.18
CA ALA A 257 -23.12 -36.10 -16.27
C ALA A 257 -23.07 -36.95 -15.00
N PHE A 258 -21.88 -37.15 -14.44
CA PHE A 258 -21.69 -37.92 -13.23
C PHE A 258 -22.31 -37.22 -12.01
N ALA A 259 -22.11 -35.91 -11.86
CA ALA A 259 -22.72 -35.11 -10.79
C ALA A 259 -24.26 -35.11 -10.86
N LEU A 260 -24.82 -34.95 -12.06
CA LEU A 260 -26.27 -34.99 -12.27
C LEU A 260 -26.87 -36.37 -12.02
N LEU A 261 -26.19 -37.42 -12.46
CA LEU A 261 -26.60 -38.80 -12.18
C LEU A 261 -26.57 -39.08 -10.66
N TRP A 262 -25.50 -38.65 -9.98
CA TRP A 262 -25.38 -38.78 -8.53
C TRP A 262 -26.51 -38.07 -7.80
N TYR A 263 -26.80 -36.83 -8.19
CA TYR A 263 -27.86 -36.04 -7.59
C TYR A 263 -29.25 -36.65 -7.84
N ASP A 264 -29.56 -37.15 -9.04
CA ASP A 264 -30.87 -37.76 -9.32
C ASP A 264 -31.09 -39.06 -8.52
N ILE A 265 -30.03 -39.85 -8.27
CA ILE A 265 -30.10 -41.06 -7.42
C ILE A 265 -30.45 -40.70 -5.98
N HIS A 266 -29.77 -39.69 -5.43
CA HIS A 266 -29.88 -39.31 -4.02
C HIS A 266 -30.92 -38.21 -3.76
N LYS A 267 -31.72 -37.88 -4.78
CA LYS A 267 -32.74 -36.84 -4.69
C LYS A 267 -33.71 -37.12 -3.53
N GLY A 268 -33.78 -36.18 -2.59
CA GLY A 268 -34.63 -36.27 -1.39
C GLY A 268 -34.00 -36.99 -0.19
N GLU A 269 -32.73 -37.42 -0.31
CA GLU A 269 -31.92 -37.98 0.76
C GLU A 269 -30.74 -37.01 0.94
N GLY A 270 -30.53 -36.44 2.14
CA GLY A 270 -29.47 -35.45 2.43
C GLY A 270 -28.06 -36.05 2.28
N ALA A 271 -27.69 -36.37 1.05
CA ALA A 271 -26.51 -37.15 0.72
C ALA A 271 -25.26 -36.25 0.64
N PRO A 272 -24.11 -36.74 1.15
CA PRO A 272 -22.88 -35.98 1.10
C PRO A 272 -22.46 -35.76 -0.35
N CYS A 273 -22.19 -34.50 -0.69
CA CYS A 273 -21.80 -34.10 -2.04
C CYS A 273 -20.52 -33.26 -2.08
N VAL A 274 -20.02 -32.80 -0.92
CA VAL A 274 -18.79 -31.98 -0.82
C VAL A 274 -17.59 -32.71 -1.43
N ASP A 275 -17.30 -33.94 -0.97
CA ASP A 275 -16.17 -34.72 -1.47
C ASP A 275 -16.29 -35.07 -2.95
N LEU A 276 -17.52 -35.30 -3.43
CA LEU A 276 -17.78 -35.56 -4.84
C LEU A 276 -17.51 -34.32 -5.70
N VAL A 277 -18.03 -33.16 -5.28
CA VAL A 277 -17.81 -31.89 -5.97
C VAL A 277 -16.32 -31.58 -6.00
N ARG A 278 -15.61 -31.75 -4.87
CA ARG A 278 -14.16 -31.58 -4.76
C ARG A 278 -13.42 -32.49 -5.73
N LEU A 279 -13.70 -33.79 -5.71
CA LEU A 279 -13.08 -34.76 -6.61
C LEU A 279 -13.29 -34.41 -8.09
N LEU A 280 -14.54 -34.14 -8.49
CA LEU A 280 -14.86 -33.81 -9.88
C LEU A 280 -14.24 -32.49 -10.33
N HIS A 281 -14.17 -31.51 -9.42
CA HIS A 281 -13.51 -30.23 -9.67
C HIS A 281 -11.99 -30.39 -9.80
N GLU A 282 -11.35 -31.15 -8.91
CA GLU A 282 -9.92 -31.49 -8.98
C GLU A 282 -9.58 -32.21 -10.29
N MET A 283 -10.42 -33.14 -10.74
CA MET A 283 -10.21 -33.85 -12.00
C MET A 283 -10.21 -32.93 -13.24
N MET A 284 -10.94 -31.81 -13.20
CA MET A 284 -10.95 -30.84 -14.31
C MET A 284 -9.80 -29.81 -14.22
N THR A 285 -9.15 -29.72 -13.08
CA THR A 285 -8.20 -28.64 -12.74
C THR A 285 -6.77 -29.12 -12.47
N THR A 286 -6.58 -30.41 -12.14
CA THR A 286 -5.27 -31.02 -11.86
C THR A 286 -4.82 -31.93 -13.02
N GLY A 287 -3.70 -31.57 -13.66
CA GLY A 287 -3.07 -32.36 -14.71
C GLY A 287 -2.03 -31.57 -15.50
N GLU A 288 -0.84 -32.15 -15.74
CA GLU A 288 0.33 -31.52 -16.41
C GLU A 288 0.04 -30.99 -17.84
N GLY A 289 -1.13 -31.31 -18.41
CA GLY A 289 -1.58 -30.89 -19.74
C GLY A 289 -2.46 -29.64 -19.79
N LEU A 290 -2.74 -28.99 -18.65
CA LEU A 290 -3.49 -27.73 -18.57
C LEU A 290 -2.53 -26.54 -18.60
N GLN A 291 -1.73 -26.41 -19.67
CA GLN A 291 -0.92 -25.22 -19.88
C GLN A 291 -1.84 -23.99 -20.07
N GLY A 292 -2.10 -23.28 -18.97
CA GLY A 292 -2.54 -21.88 -18.94
C GLY A 292 -4.03 -21.60 -18.79
N LEU A 293 -4.92 -22.59 -18.85
CA LEU A 293 -6.37 -22.38 -18.69
C LEU A 293 -7.01 -23.63 -18.06
N GLY A 294 -7.42 -23.56 -16.80
CA GLY A 294 -8.25 -24.59 -16.18
C GLY A 294 -9.59 -24.71 -16.93
N VAL A 295 -10.15 -25.93 -17.04
CA VAL A 295 -11.44 -26.16 -17.75
C VAL A 295 -12.62 -25.92 -16.80
N CYS A 296 -12.55 -24.87 -15.98
CA CYS A 296 -13.62 -24.58 -15.03
C CYS A 296 -14.89 -24.09 -15.74
N SER A 297 -14.77 -23.59 -16.98
CA SER A 297 -15.93 -23.19 -17.76
C SER A 297 -15.72 -23.38 -19.26
N MET A 298 -16.78 -23.78 -19.96
CA MET A 298 -16.85 -23.82 -21.43
C MET A 298 -17.93 -22.82 -21.88
N GLU A 299 -17.74 -22.16 -23.03
CA GLU A 299 -18.60 -21.09 -23.57
C GLU A 299 -20.03 -21.53 -24.01
N CYS A 300 -20.61 -22.61 -23.46
CA CYS A 300 -21.92 -23.09 -23.93
C CYS A 300 -22.87 -23.47 -22.78
N ASP A 301 -23.92 -22.63 -22.67
CA ASP A 301 -25.26 -22.83 -22.08
C ASP A 301 -25.34 -23.16 -20.57
N GLY A 302 -26.47 -22.75 -19.94
CA GLY A 302 -26.77 -22.79 -18.50
C GLY A 302 -26.84 -24.17 -17.82
N TYR A 303 -26.04 -25.13 -18.29
CA TYR A 303 -25.91 -26.49 -17.81
C TYR A 303 -24.44 -26.79 -17.45
N SER A 304 -23.77 -25.82 -16.84
CA SER A 304 -22.35 -25.92 -16.46
C SER A 304 -22.20 -26.81 -15.22
N PHE A 305 -21.08 -27.53 -15.10
CA PHE A 305 -20.77 -28.30 -13.88
C PHE A 305 -20.83 -27.41 -12.63
N LEU A 306 -20.30 -26.18 -12.71
CA LEU A 306 -20.22 -25.27 -11.57
C LEU A 306 -21.60 -24.82 -11.08
N GLU A 307 -22.56 -24.58 -11.98
CA GLU A 307 -23.95 -24.27 -11.58
C GLU A 307 -24.64 -25.48 -10.93
N VAL A 308 -24.37 -26.69 -11.45
CA VAL A 308 -24.84 -27.94 -10.82
C VAL A 308 -24.23 -28.12 -9.43
N ALA A 309 -22.91 -27.96 -9.30
CA ALA A 309 -22.20 -28.08 -8.03
C ALA A 309 -22.69 -27.06 -7.00
N LYS A 310 -22.84 -25.78 -7.39
CA LYS A 310 -23.41 -24.71 -6.56
C LYS A 310 -24.79 -25.10 -6.03
N HIS A 311 -25.66 -25.66 -6.87
CA HIS A 311 -27.00 -26.09 -6.43
C HIS A 311 -26.96 -27.33 -5.54
N MET A 312 -26.08 -28.30 -5.82
CA MET A 312 -25.89 -29.49 -4.96
C MET A 312 -25.41 -29.08 -3.57
N LEU A 313 -24.39 -28.21 -3.49
CA LEU A 313 -23.82 -27.72 -2.23
C LEU A 313 -24.87 -26.99 -1.39
N LYS A 314 -25.67 -26.10 -1.99
CA LYS A 314 -26.74 -25.36 -1.28
C LYS A 314 -27.83 -26.23 -0.67
N GLN A 315 -27.97 -27.47 -1.12
CA GLN A 315 -28.95 -28.43 -0.60
C GLN A 315 -28.30 -29.49 0.31
N SER A 316 -26.99 -29.42 0.51
CA SER A 316 -26.27 -30.29 1.43
C SER A 316 -26.43 -29.81 2.87
N ASP A 317 -26.41 -30.75 3.81
CA ASP A 317 -26.34 -30.48 5.25
C ASP A 317 -24.88 -30.42 5.77
N GLU A 318 -23.89 -30.54 4.87
CA GLU A 318 -22.46 -30.48 5.18
C GLU A 318 -21.93 -29.03 5.28
N ASP A 319 -20.73 -28.84 5.84
CA ASP A 319 -20.00 -27.57 5.71
C ASP A 319 -19.54 -27.40 4.25
N ILE A 320 -20.01 -26.34 3.60
CA ILE A 320 -19.87 -26.12 2.15
C ILE A 320 -19.07 -24.87 1.79
N ASP A 321 -18.61 -24.09 2.77
CA ASP A 321 -18.13 -22.72 2.53
C ASP A 321 -16.91 -22.69 1.60
N ASP A 322 -15.97 -23.64 1.77
CA ASP A 322 -14.77 -23.75 0.93
C ASP A 322 -15.09 -24.11 -0.53
N GLU A 323 -15.91 -25.16 -0.74
CA GLU A 323 -16.30 -25.61 -2.07
C GLU A 323 -17.21 -24.60 -2.78
N LEU A 324 -18.08 -23.92 -2.04
CA LEU A 324 -18.96 -22.89 -2.57
C LEU A 324 -18.16 -21.63 -2.95
N ALA A 325 -17.20 -21.21 -2.13
CA ALA A 325 -16.28 -20.14 -2.46
C ALA A 325 -15.42 -20.47 -3.70
N GLN A 326 -14.95 -21.71 -3.82
CA GLN A 326 -14.24 -22.17 -5.02
C GLN A 326 -15.15 -22.14 -6.26
N CYS A 327 -16.42 -22.52 -6.14
CA CYS A 327 -17.40 -22.40 -7.22
C CYS A 327 -17.59 -20.93 -7.64
N TYR A 328 -17.72 -20.01 -6.69
CA TYR A 328 -17.83 -18.58 -6.97
C TYR A 328 -16.58 -18.00 -7.65
N ASN A 329 -15.39 -18.43 -7.23
CA ASN A 329 -14.14 -18.05 -7.88
C ASN A 329 -14.12 -18.51 -9.34
N CYS A 330 -14.45 -19.77 -9.58
CA CYS A 330 -14.48 -20.36 -10.91
C CYS A 330 -15.60 -19.78 -11.82
N LEU A 331 -16.76 -19.43 -11.26
CA LEU A 331 -17.90 -18.88 -12.02
C LEU A 331 -17.74 -17.39 -12.35
N TYR A 332 -17.31 -16.60 -11.37
CA TYR A 332 -17.42 -15.14 -11.39
C TYR A 332 -16.09 -14.40 -11.20
N GLY A 333 -15.01 -15.12 -10.84
CA GLY A 333 -13.68 -14.53 -10.61
C GLY A 333 -13.54 -13.82 -9.26
N TYR A 334 -14.31 -14.24 -8.25
CA TYR A 334 -14.17 -13.77 -6.86
C TYR A 334 -13.68 -14.91 -5.97
N GLY A 335 -12.38 -14.95 -5.66
CA GLY A 335 -11.77 -15.83 -4.68
C GLY A 335 -11.96 -15.31 -3.27
N LEU A 336 -13.16 -15.49 -2.73
CA LEU A 336 -13.62 -14.90 -1.47
C LEU A 336 -12.90 -15.45 -0.22
N LEU A 337 -12.42 -16.71 -0.27
CA LEU A 337 -11.70 -17.36 0.83
C LEU A 337 -10.24 -17.60 0.48
N THR A 338 -9.39 -17.74 1.50
CA THR A 338 -7.95 -17.99 1.31
C THR A 338 -7.66 -19.35 0.67
N THR A 339 -8.58 -20.30 0.81
CA THR A 339 -8.58 -21.64 0.21
C THR A 339 -8.84 -21.64 -1.30
N CYS A 340 -9.39 -20.54 -1.86
CA CYS A 340 -9.70 -20.48 -3.28
C CYS A 340 -8.43 -20.51 -4.15
N GLN A 341 -8.39 -21.44 -5.09
CA GLN A 341 -7.36 -21.57 -6.14
C GLN A 341 -7.80 -20.83 -7.40
N ASN A 342 -6.91 -20.00 -7.96
CA ASN A 342 -7.17 -19.32 -9.23
C ASN A 342 -6.89 -20.27 -10.41
N HIS A 343 -7.94 -20.55 -11.19
CA HIS A 343 -7.87 -21.41 -12.37
C HIS A 343 -8.02 -20.63 -13.68
N HIS A 344 -8.26 -19.31 -13.58
CA HIS A 344 -8.30 -18.38 -14.69
C HIS A 344 -6.91 -17.74 -14.90
N GLY A 345 -6.53 -17.47 -16.15
CA GLY A 345 -5.34 -16.64 -16.43
C GLY A 345 -5.58 -15.17 -16.03
N ASP A 346 -4.50 -14.39 -15.88
CA ASP A 346 -4.55 -12.96 -15.48
C ASP A 346 -5.42 -12.06 -16.41
N ASP A 347 -5.86 -12.56 -17.56
CA ASP A 347 -6.50 -11.80 -18.65
C ASP A 347 -8.03 -11.96 -18.79
N GLU A 348 -8.73 -12.78 -18.00
CA GLU A 348 -10.19 -12.92 -18.17
C GLU A 348 -11.04 -11.91 -17.40
N LYS A 349 -11.83 -11.16 -18.18
CA LYS A 349 -12.85 -10.20 -17.76
C LYS A 349 -13.86 -10.85 -16.81
N LYS A 350 -14.16 -10.15 -15.70
CA LYS A 350 -15.36 -10.38 -14.88
C LYS A 350 -16.57 -10.59 -15.82
N ARG A 351 -17.15 -11.79 -15.82
CA ARG A 351 -18.38 -12.06 -16.56
C ARG A 351 -19.46 -11.07 -16.07
N SER A 352 -20.28 -10.57 -16.98
CA SER A 352 -21.43 -9.74 -16.60
C SER A 352 -22.31 -10.52 -15.63
N MET A 353 -22.35 -10.08 -14.37
CA MET A 353 -23.13 -10.73 -13.31
C MET A 353 -24.53 -10.11 -13.22
N SER A 354 -25.54 -10.93 -12.95
CA SER A 354 -26.87 -10.43 -12.59
C SER A 354 -26.85 -9.75 -11.20
N LYS A 355 -27.83 -8.87 -10.95
CA LYS A 355 -28.04 -8.24 -9.63
C LYS A 355 -28.16 -9.30 -8.52
N ASP A 356 -28.89 -10.36 -8.79
CA ASP A 356 -29.14 -11.45 -7.82
C ASP A 356 -27.86 -12.20 -7.46
N ASN A 357 -26.98 -12.47 -8.44
CA ASN A 357 -25.72 -13.15 -8.18
C ASN A 357 -24.75 -12.26 -7.38
N ILE A 358 -24.77 -10.93 -7.59
CA ILE A 358 -23.94 -10.00 -6.81
C ILE A 358 -24.39 -9.96 -5.35
N MET A 359 -25.70 -9.90 -5.10
CA MET A 359 -26.27 -9.92 -3.75
C MET A 359 -26.04 -11.27 -3.06
N GLU A 360 -26.14 -12.37 -3.79
CA GLU A 360 -25.83 -13.71 -3.29
C GLU A 360 -24.37 -13.85 -2.81
N LEU A 361 -23.41 -13.35 -3.61
CA LEU A 361 -22.01 -13.30 -3.20
C LEU A 361 -21.79 -12.39 -1.98
N PHE A 362 -22.50 -11.26 -1.93
CA PHE A 362 -22.42 -10.32 -0.82
C PHE A 362 -22.89 -10.95 0.48
N GLU A 363 -24.06 -11.58 0.49
CA GLU A 363 -24.61 -12.31 1.64
C GLU A 363 -23.74 -13.50 2.07
N PHE A 364 -23.08 -14.18 1.11
CA PHE A 364 -22.10 -15.22 1.42
C PHE A 364 -20.87 -14.63 2.12
N CYS A 365 -20.34 -13.50 1.64
CA CYS A 365 -19.20 -12.82 2.27
C CYS A 365 -19.51 -12.35 3.69
N GLN A 366 -20.75 -11.91 3.95
CA GLN A 366 -21.14 -11.42 5.28
C GLN A 366 -21.34 -12.54 6.30
N ARG A 367 -21.77 -13.74 5.86
CA ARG A 367 -21.99 -14.90 6.73
C ARG A 367 -20.73 -15.63 7.15
N THR A 368 -19.66 -15.55 6.35
CA THR A 368 -18.42 -16.27 6.61
C THR A 368 -17.56 -15.53 7.62
N GLU A 369 -17.31 -16.15 8.79
CA GLU A 369 -16.50 -15.57 9.89
C GLU A 369 -15.02 -15.35 9.51
N ALA A 370 -14.56 -15.93 8.40
CA ALA A 370 -13.22 -15.73 7.84
C ALA A 370 -13.09 -14.32 7.24
N LYS A 371 -13.03 -13.33 8.14
CA LYS A 371 -12.88 -11.89 7.92
C LYS A 371 -12.02 -11.57 6.68
N LEU A 372 -12.69 -11.31 5.56
CA LEU A 372 -12.52 -10.10 4.74
C LEU A 372 -11.07 -9.63 4.55
N ALA A 373 -10.25 -10.45 3.89
CA ALA A 373 -8.84 -10.14 3.65
C ALA A 373 -8.39 -10.42 2.21
N ARG A 374 -9.24 -10.13 1.21
CA ARG A 374 -8.84 -10.16 -0.21
C ARG A 374 -9.33 -8.94 -0.96
N ARG A 375 -8.51 -8.45 -1.89
CA ARG A 375 -8.79 -7.33 -2.80
C ARG A 375 -10.12 -7.49 -3.56
N GLU A 376 -10.53 -8.73 -3.77
CA GLU A 376 -11.73 -9.12 -4.50
C GLU A 376 -13.02 -8.84 -3.70
N SER A 377 -13.01 -8.97 -2.37
CA SER A 377 -14.15 -8.61 -1.50
C SER A 377 -14.42 -7.11 -1.54
N SER A 378 -13.37 -6.29 -1.50
CA SER A 378 -13.47 -4.83 -1.70
C SER A 378 -14.11 -4.48 -3.05
N ALA A 379 -13.72 -5.20 -4.11
CA ALA A 379 -14.29 -5.00 -5.45
C ALA A 379 -15.75 -5.45 -5.53
N LEU A 380 -16.13 -6.54 -4.85
CA LEU A 380 -17.52 -6.99 -4.75
C LEU A 380 -18.39 -5.94 -4.05
N PHE A 381 -17.94 -5.42 -2.91
CA PHE A 381 -18.70 -4.41 -2.15
C PHE A 381 -18.83 -3.08 -2.92
N ALA A 382 -17.80 -2.70 -3.67
CA ALA A 382 -17.88 -1.57 -4.59
C ALA A 382 -18.95 -1.79 -5.67
N ASN A 383 -19.03 -3.00 -6.25
CA ASN A 383 -20.06 -3.35 -7.22
C ASN A 383 -21.48 -3.34 -6.61
N VAL A 384 -21.63 -3.77 -5.34
CA VAL A 384 -22.93 -3.70 -4.62
C VAL A 384 -23.39 -2.24 -4.49
N LEU A 385 -22.46 -1.32 -4.21
CA LEU A 385 -22.75 0.11 -4.11
C LEU A 385 -23.17 0.74 -5.45
N GLU A 386 -22.66 0.22 -6.57
CA GLU A 386 -22.98 0.67 -7.94
C GLU A 386 -24.34 0.16 -8.45
N LEU A 387 -25.00 -0.76 -7.75
CA LEU A 387 -26.33 -1.21 -8.11
C LEU A 387 -27.34 -0.04 -8.01
N PRO A 388 -28.29 0.08 -8.96
CA PRO A 388 -29.11 1.27 -9.16
C PRO A 388 -29.97 1.67 -7.93
N ASP A 389 -30.38 0.72 -7.10
CA ASP A 389 -31.25 0.97 -5.95
C ASP A 389 -30.50 1.05 -4.61
N THR A 390 -29.25 0.57 -4.55
CA THR A 390 -28.52 0.40 -3.28
C THR A 390 -28.33 1.73 -2.56
N LYS A 391 -27.91 2.77 -3.27
CA LYS A 391 -27.67 4.09 -2.67
C LYS A 391 -28.95 4.69 -2.08
N THR A 392 -30.07 4.52 -2.77
CA THR A 392 -31.39 5.01 -2.32
C THR A 392 -31.85 4.25 -1.09
N ILE A 393 -31.65 2.93 -1.05
CA ILE A 393 -31.95 2.10 0.12
C ILE A 393 -31.09 2.54 1.31
N LEU A 394 -29.78 2.67 1.14
CA LEU A 394 -28.87 3.13 2.20
C LEU A 394 -29.26 4.51 2.75
N GLN A 395 -29.69 5.44 1.89
CA GLN A 395 -30.17 6.75 2.33
C GLN A 395 -31.48 6.66 3.12
N SER A 396 -32.39 5.76 2.74
CA SER A 396 -33.64 5.52 3.46
C SER A 396 -33.43 4.88 4.85
N LEU A 397 -32.30 4.19 5.05
CA LEU A 397 -31.94 3.59 6.33
C LEU A 397 -31.43 4.61 7.35
N VAL A 398 -30.98 5.80 6.91
CA VAL A 398 -30.49 6.84 7.82
C VAL A 398 -31.68 7.51 8.53
N PRO A 399 -31.81 7.38 9.86
CA PRO A 399 -32.88 8.04 10.59
C PRO A 399 -32.69 9.56 10.56
N VAL A 400 -33.72 10.31 10.17
CA VAL A 400 -33.69 11.78 10.26
C VAL A 400 -34.32 12.20 11.58
N ASN A 401 -33.50 12.40 12.60
CA ASN A 401 -33.91 12.86 13.93
C ASN A 401 -32.93 13.91 14.48
N ASP A 402 -33.32 14.57 15.58
CA ASP A 402 -32.52 15.63 16.22
C ASP A 402 -31.11 15.15 16.60
N PHE A 403 -30.98 13.89 17.01
CA PHE A 403 -29.68 13.29 17.32
C PHE A 403 -28.80 13.22 16.07
N GLN A 404 -29.34 12.78 14.93
CA GLN A 404 -28.62 12.69 13.67
C GLN A 404 -28.15 14.06 13.15
N THR A 405 -28.98 15.08 13.31
CA THR A 405 -28.62 16.47 12.98
C THR A 405 -27.45 16.94 13.85
N LYS A 406 -27.51 16.71 15.16
CA LYS A 406 -26.40 17.03 16.09
C LYS A 406 -25.14 16.24 15.75
N LEU A 407 -25.26 14.97 15.38
CA LEU A 407 -24.14 14.13 14.96
C LEU A 407 -23.52 14.64 13.66
N SER A 408 -24.34 15.12 12.72
CA SER A 408 -23.86 15.72 11.47
C SER A 408 -23.03 16.98 11.73
N GLU A 409 -23.51 17.87 12.61
CA GLU A 409 -22.77 19.05 13.06
C GLU A 409 -21.48 18.67 13.80
N TYR A 410 -21.54 17.62 14.63
CA TYR A 410 -20.38 17.12 15.37
C TYR A 410 -19.30 16.55 14.43
N MET A 411 -19.69 15.84 13.38
CA MET A 411 -18.76 15.26 12.39
C MET A 411 -18.34 16.26 11.30
N ASN A 412 -18.76 17.53 11.38
CA ASN A 412 -18.39 18.61 10.44
C ASN A 412 -17.77 19.82 11.17
N PRO A 413 -16.59 19.67 11.80
CA PRO A 413 -15.96 20.73 12.55
C PRO A 413 -15.57 21.93 11.68
N VAL A 414 -15.46 23.07 12.35
CA VAL A 414 -14.98 24.33 11.79
C VAL A 414 -13.55 24.57 12.26
N ALA A 415 -12.71 25.15 11.41
CA ALA A 415 -11.39 25.61 11.81
C ALA A 415 -11.51 26.63 12.95
N SER A 416 -11.10 26.27 14.17
CA SER A 416 -11.16 27.13 15.35
C SER A 416 -9.80 27.23 16.02
N TYR A 417 -9.58 28.36 16.69
CA TYR A 417 -8.44 28.58 17.58
C TYR A 417 -8.61 27.94 18.96
N SER A 418 -9.84 27.61 19.35
CA SER A 418 -10.11 27.03 20.65
C SER A 418 -9.52 25.62 20.75
N VAL A 419 -8.74 25.41 21.80
CA VAL A 419 -8.37 24.09 22.33
C VAL A 419 -9.66 23.27 22.50
N HIS A 420 -9.76 22.12 21.84
CA HIS A 420 -10.95 21.26 21.78
C HIS A 420 -11.89 21.38 22.99
N THR A 421 -13.03 22.08 22.82
CA THR A 421 -13.99 22.40 23.90
C THR A 421 -15.29 21.58 23.82
N ILE A 422 -15.43 20.76 22.79
CA ILE A 422 -16.72 20.16 22.41
C ILE A 422 -16.81 18.74 22.98
N CYS A 423 -17.77 18.52 23.88
CA CYS A 423 -17.95 17.24 24.55
C CYS A 423 -18.61 16.18 23.63
N PRO A 424 -18.33 14.87 23.84
CA PRO A 424 -18.95 13.80 23.08
C PRO A 424 -20.46 13.69 23.32
N ILE A 425 -21.22 13.52 22.22
CA ILE A 425 -22.69 13.41 22.22
C ILE A 425 -23.13 12.13 22.94
N GLU A 426 -24.28 12.12 23.61
CA GLU A 426 -24.88 10.92 24.19
C GLU A 426 -25.54 10.05 23.11
N CYS A 427 -25.01 8.85 22.87
CA CYS A 427 -25.63 7.84 22.03
C CYS A 427 -26.53 6.92 22.86
N VAL A 428 -27.74 6.65 22.35
CA VAL A 428 -28.59 5.56 22.84
C VAL A 428 -28.27 4.34 21.99
N VAL A 429 -27.77 3.27 22.61
CA VAL A 429 -27.55 1.99 21.93
C VAL A 429 -28.93 1.39 21.66
N TYR A 430 -29.33 1.35 20.40
CA TYR A 430 -30.52 0.62 19.98
C TYR A 430 -30.08 -0.78 19.56
N ASP A 431 -30.58 -1.80 20.26
CA ASP A 431 -30.55 -3.17 19.76
C ASP A 431 -31.57 -3.26 18.61
N GLY A 432 -31.07 -3.13 17.38
CA GLY A 432 -31.89 -3.20 16.18
C GLY A 432 -32.20 -4.65 15.81
N ASP A 433 -33.47 -5.03 15.92
CA ASP A 433 -34.02 -6.28 15.37
C ASP A 433 -33.92 -6.30 13.83
N GLY A 434 -33.27 -7.32 13.27
CA GLY A 434 -33.31 -7.72 11.85
C GLY A 434 -32.41 -6.92 10.90
N GLU A 435 -31.13 -7.31 10.80
CA GLU A 435 -30.14 -6.63 9.96
C GLU A 435 -30.47 -6.72 8.46
N ASN A 436 -30.86 -5.59 7.87
CA ASN A 436 -30.74 -5.41 6.43
C ASN A 436 -29.23 -5.59 6.09
N PRO A 437 -28.84 -6.52 5.19
CA PRO A 437 -27.43 -6.78 4.89
C PRO A 437 -26.70 -5.54 4.36
N LEU A 438 -27.43 -4.61 3.73
CA LEU A 438 -26.88 -3.34 3.25
C LEU A 438 -26.54 -2.37 4.38
N SER A 439 -27.10 -2.55 5.59
CA SER A 439 -26.85 -1.63 6.71
C SER A 439 -25.37 -1.63 7.16
N VAL A 440 -24.64 -2.72 6.97
CA VAL A 440 -23.22 -2.85 7.35
C VAL A 440 -22.26 -2.54 6.19
N LEU A 441 -22.78 -2.37 4.97
CA LEU A 441 -21.99 -2.21 3.74
C LEU A 441 -20.94 -1.09 3.82
N TRP A 442 -21.24 0.04 4.47
CA TRP A 442 -20.30 1.15 4.59
C TRP A 442 -19.07 0.80 5.45
N TYR A 443 -19.29 0.06 6.54
CA TYR A 443 -18.20 -0.45 7.36
C TYR A 443 -17.43 -1.54 6.64
N ASP A 444 -18.11 -2.46 5.97
CA ASP A 444 -17.48 -3.52 5.17
C ASP A 444 -16.58 -2.94 4.06
N LEU A 445 -17.04 -1.88 3.38
CA LEU A 445 -16.25 -1.12 2.42
C LEU A 445 -15.01 -0.49 3.04
N ALA A 446 -15.12 0.05 4.26
CA ALA A 446 -13.99 0.64 4.98
C ALA A 446 -13.01 -0.43 5.48
N ALA A 447 -13.49 -1.48 6.14
CA ALA A 447 -12.68 -2.59 6.66
C ALA A 447 -11.86 -3.28 5.56
N ASN A 448 -12.38 -3.31 4.33
CA ASN A 448 -11.71 -3.88 3.15
C ASN A 448 -11.03 -2.82 2.26
N PHE A 449 -10.92 -1.57 2.72
CA PHE A 449 -10.30 -0.50 1.95
C PHE A 449 -8.77 -0.52 2.11
N TYR A 450 -8.06 -0.69 1.01
CA TYR A 450 -6.59 -0.65 1.03
C TYR A 450 -6.08 0.77 0.78
N LEU A 451 -5.49 1.39 1.82
CA LEU A 451 -4.69 2.60 1.67
C LEU A 451 -3.26 2.22 1.25
N PRO A 452 -2.73 2.74 0.14
CA PRO A 452 -1.39 2.42 -0.32
C PRO A 452 -0.36 3.00 0.65
N LYS A 453 0.72 2.24 0.86
CA LYS A 453 1.89 2.74 1.60
C LYS A 453 2.58 3.81 0.75
N VAL A 454 2.56 5.05 1.22
CA VAL A 454 3.27 6.17 0.58
C VAL A 454 4.45 6.59 1.44
N LYS A 455 5.59 6.87 0.80
CA LYS A 455 6.76 7.39 1.49
C LYS A 455 6.44 8.76 2.05
N ARG A 456 6.70 8.98 3.35
CA ARG A 456 6.61 10.31 3.97
C ARG A 456 7.67 11.29 3.46
N ARG A 457 8.64 10.81 2.66
CA ARG A 457 9.77 11.58 2.11
C ARG A 457 9.75 11.51 0.58
N GLY A 458 9.87 12.67 -0.06
CA GLY A 458 10.07 12.75 -1.52
C GLY A 458 9.40 13.97 -2.15
N ARG A 459 9.55 14.10 -3.47
CA ARG A 459 8.87 15.12 -4.30
C ARG A 459 7.77 14.53 -5.17
N ASP A 460 7.30 13.31 -4.88
CA ASP A 460 6.22 12.68 -5.64
C ASP A 460 4.84 13.17 -5.17
N TYR A 461 4.57 14.45 -5.43
CA TYR A 461 3.34 15.11 -5.00
C TYR A 461 2.09 14.56 -5.70
N ALA A 462 2.23 13.97 -6.89
CA ALA A 462 1.13 13.30 -7.57
C ALA A 462 0.69 12.03 -6.81
N GLN A 463 1.64 11.23 -6.33
CA GLN A 463 1.32 10.07 -5.48
C GLN A 463 0.67 10.49 -4.15
N LEU A 464 1.15 11.58 -3.53
CA LEU A 464 0.59 12.12 -2.28
C LEU A 464 -0.84 12.65 -2.47
N PHE A 465 -1.12 13.29 -3.59
CA PHE A 465 -2.46 13.73 -3.96
C PHE A 465 -3.43 12.54 -4.16
N GLN A 466 -2.98 11.46 -4.82
CA GLN A 466 -3.79 10.24 -4.94
C GLN A 466 -4.09 9.60 -3.59
N PHE A 467 -3.10 9.58 -2.70
CA PHE A 467 -3.27 9.09 -1.33
C PHE A 467 -4.26 9.93 -0.52
N GLU A 468 -4.19 11.26 -0.64
CA GLU A 468 -5.16 12.17 -0.01
C GLU A 468 -6.59 11.88 -0.50
N ILE A 469 -6.79 11.71 -1.82
CA ILE A 469 -8.11 11.35 -2.38
C ILE A 469 -8.63 10.02 -1.81
N GLN A 470 -7.76 9.03 -1.68
CA GLN A 470 -8.12 7.72 -1.12
C GLN A 470 -8.46 7.82 0.37
N CYS A 471 -7.73 8.63 1.15
CA CYS A 471 -8.08 8.93 2.52
C CYS A 471 -9.47 9.60 2.61
N MET A 472 -9.77 10.56 1.73
CA MET A 472 -11.09 11.20 1.71
C MET A 472 -12.22 10.21 1.38
N LYS A 473 -11.97 9.27 0.46
CA LYS A 473 -12.93 8.19 0.15
C LYS A 473 -13.15 7.26 1.35
N TYR A 474 -12.08 6.89 2.05
CA TYR A 474 -12.13 6.08 3.26
C TYR A 474 -12.89 6.78 4.40
N ILE A 475 -12.57 8.04 4.68
CA ILE A 475 -13.27 8.87 5.69
C ILE A 475 -14.76 8.98 5.35
N LYS A 476 -15.12 9.11 4.06
CA LYS A 476 -16.52 9.14 3.64
C LYS A 476 -17.27 7.85 3.98
N TYR A 477 -16.65 6.67 3.75
CA TYR A 477 -17.26 5.39 4.11
C TYR A 477 -17.54 5.31 5.61
N LEU A 478 -16.55 5.64 6.45
CA LEU A 478 -16.70 5.61 7.90
C LEU A 478 -17.71 6.66 8.41
N ARG A 479 -17.77 7.87 7.83
CA ARG A 479 -18.80 8.86 8.20
C ARG A 479 -20.20 8.35 7.86
N CYS A 480 -20.40 7.78 6.67
CA CYS A 480 -21.69 7.19 6.30
C CYS A 480 -22.08 6.03 7.22
N ASP A 481 -21.11 5.23 7.66
CA ASP A 481 -21.33 4.19 8.64
C ASP A 481 -21.73 4.73 10.02
N ILE A 482 -21.00 5.72 10.55
CA ILE A 482 -21.30 6.39 11.83
C ILE A 482 -22.71 6.99 11.82
N PHE A 483 -23.17 7.49 10.67
CA PHE A 483 -24.52 7.99 10.52
C PHE A 483 -25.60 6.91 10.57
N LEU A 484 -25.29 5.66 10.20
CA LEU A 484 -26.23 4.53 10.31
C LEU A 484 -26.11 3.82 11.66
N HIS A 485 -24.88 3.68 12.16
CA HIS A 485 -24.53 2.98 13.39
C HIS A 485 -23.73 3.89 14.35
N PRO A 486 -24.36 4.91 14.96
CA PRO A 486 -23.68 5.85 15.87
C PRO A 486 -23.06 5.20 17.12
N GLY A 487 -23.47 3.97 17.45
CA GLY A 487 -22.91 3.20 18.57
C GLY A 487 -21.62 2.45 18.25
N ARG A 488 -21.19 2.38 16.98
CA ARG A 488 -20.01 1.58 16.58
C ARG A 488 -18.71 2.34 16.86
N ALA A 489 -18.12 2.11 18.03
CA ALA A 489 -16.88 2.75 18.47
C ALA A 489 -15.71 2.59 17.49
N GLU A 490 -15.59 1.42 16.87
CA GLU A 490 -14.52 1.10 15.92
C GLU A 490 -14.49 2.03 14.69
N SER A 491 -15.65 2.45 14.18
CA SER A 491 -15.72 3.36 13.04
C SER A 491 -15.13 4.74 13.35
N TYR A 492 -15.35 5.24 14.58
CA TYR A 492 -14.72 6.48 15.05
C TYR A 492 -13.20 6.31 15.21
N ARG A 493 -12.74 5.18 15.75
CA ARG A 493 -11.32 4.88 15.95
C ARG A 493 -10.56 4.83 14.62
N LEU A 494 -11.10 4.10 13.63
CA LEU A 494 -10.51 3.99 12.29
C LEU A 494 -10.46 5.35 11.59
N LEU A 495 -11.50 6.17 11.76
CA LEU A 495 -11.55 7.52 11.20
C LEU A 495 -10.46 8.40 11.82
N ALA A 496 -10.32 8.39 13.15
CA ALA A 496 -9.28 9.13 13.86
C ALA A 496 -7.86 8.72 13.40
N ALA A 497 -7.60 7.41 13.23
CA ALA A 497 -6.31 6.91 12.76
C ALA A 497 -5.97 7.38 11.34
N CYS A 498 -6.95 7.40 10.43
CA CYS A 498 -6.77 7.93 9.08
C CYS A 498 -6.47 9.44 9.09
N LEU A 499 -7.20 10.22 9.89
CA LEU A 499 -6.99 11.67 10.03
C LEU A 499 -5.61 11.98 10.60
N LYS A 500 -5.17 11.26 11.65
CA LYS A 500 -3.84 11.37 12.25
C LYS A 500 -2.74 11.20 11.21
N SER A 501 -2.88 10.18 10.37
CA SER A 501 -1.91 9.83 9.33
C SER A 501 -1.86 10.88 8.23
N LEU A 502 -3.01 11.29 7.72
CA LEU A 502 -3.10 12.33 6.68
C LEU A 502 -2.57 13.68 7.18
N ARG A 503 -2.96 14.10 8.40
CA ARG A 503 -2.46 15.34 9.00
C ARG A 503 -0.95 15.32 9.12
N SER A 504 -0.38 14.23 9.64
CA SER A 504 1.07 14.09 9.81
C SER A 504 1.81 14.20 8.47
N LEU A 505 1.27 13.57 7.42
CA LEU A 505 1.83 13.64 6.07
C LEU A 505 1.82 15.06 5.50
N ILE A 506 0.71 15.79 5.67
CA ILE A 506 0.57 17.19 5.21
C ILE A 506 1.55 18.10 5.97
N VAL A 507 1.63 17.97 7.30
CA VAL A 507 2.55 18.75 8.14
C VAL A 507 4.00 18.51 7.74
N ASP A 508 4.41 17.24 7.56
CA ASP A 508 5.79 16.91 7.18
C ASP A 508 6.18 17.55 5.84
N HIS A 509 5.32 17.47 4.81
CA HIS A 509 5.60 18.07 3.50
C HIS A 509 5.55 19.59 3.50
N TRP A 510 4.63 20.18 4.26
CA TRP A 510 4.56 21.62 4.43
C TRP A 510 5.84 22.17 5.07
N VAL A 511 6.31 21.57 6.17
CA VAL A 511 7.56 21.98 6.84
C VAL A 511 8.75 21.89 5.89
N VAL A 512 8.87 20.78 5.15
CA VAL A 512 9.97 20.59 4.19
C VAL A 512 9.95 21.66 3.09
N ALA A 513 8.80 21.92 2.47
CA ALA A 513 8.75 22.85 1.35
C ALA A 513 8.82 24.32 1.80
N TRP A 514 8.13 24.67 2.88
CA TRP A 514 8.16 26.03 3.43
C TRP A 514 9.58 26.45 3.82
N GLN A 515 10.38 25.52 4.34
CA GLN A 515 11.80 25.77 4.66
C GLN A 515 12.73 25.74 3.43
N ASN A 516 12.34 25.09 2.34
CA ASN A 516 13.14 25.00 1.10
C ASN A 516 12.91 26.16 0.12
N HIS A 517 11.75 26.83 0.18
CA HIS A 517 11.28 27.80 -0.82
C HIS A 517 11.14 29.22 -0.27
N THR A 518 11.80 29.57 0.84
CA THR A 518 11.61 30.84 1.56
C THR A 518 11.70 32.09 0.66
N TYR A 519 10.56 32.78 0.54
CA TYR A 519 10.39 34.23 0.38
C TYR A 519 10.17 34.84 1.79
N PRO A 520 10.50 36.12 2.05
CA PRO A 520 11.27 36.55 3.22
C PRO A 520 10.63 36.36 4.61
N GLU A 521 11.53 36.43 5.60
CA GLU A 521 11.33 36.45 7.05
C GLU A 521 10.26 37.47 7.48
N GLU A 522 9.53 37.11 8.54
CA GLU A 522 8.37 37.84 9.10
C GLU A 522 7.05 37.74 8.33
N GLN A 523 6.53 36.53 8.17
CA GLN A 523 5.08 36.37 8.20
C GLN A 523 4.64 36.27 9.66
N THR A 524 3.85 37.24 10.12
CA THR A 524 3.09 37.12 11.36
C THR A 524 2.30 35.81 11.34
N PRO A 525 2.12 35.13 12.50
CA PRO A 525 1.30 33.92 12.55
C PRO A 525 -0.05 34.21 11.89
N VAL A 526 -0.44 33.35 10.95
CA VAL A 526 -1.68 33.53 10.19
C VAL A 526 -2.85 33.60 11.16
N ASP A 527 -3.54 34.75 11.17
CA ASP A 527 -4.69 34.97 12.03
C ASP A 527 -5.96 34.31 11.45
N LEU A 528 -6.25 33.08 11.86
CA LEU A 528 -7.48 32.33 11.56
C LEU A 528 -8.75 33.04 12.05
N ALA A 529 -8.66 34.03 12.96
CA ALA A 529 -9.82 34.75 13.48
C ALA A 529 -10.32 35.80 12.48
N SER A 530 -9.44 36.21 11.56
CA SER A 530 -9.75 37.15 10.49
C SER A 530 -10.31 36.49 9.22
N SER A 531 -10.25 35.16 9.12
CA SER A 531 -10.66 34.39 7.94
C SER A 531 -12.04 33.77 8.11
N PRO A 532 -12.87 33.66 7.05
CA PRO A 532 -14.13 32.93 7.14
C PRO A 532 -13.87 31.48 7.58
N ALA A 533 -14.56 31.08 8.63
CA ALA A 533 -14.55 29.74 9.18
C ALA A 533 -14.92 28.70 8.10
N ILE A 534 -13.97 27.85 7.71
CA ILE A 534 -14.20 26.76 6.76
C ILE A 534 -14.62 25.50 7.54
N THR A 535 -15.57 24.72 7.01
CA THR A 535 -15.99 23.42 7.56
C THR A 535 -15.21 22.25 6.94
N PHE A 536 -15.23 21.09 7.59
CA PHE A 536 -14.65 19.86 7.02
C PHE A 536 -15.21 19.55 5.62
N GLU A 537 -16.51 19.66 5.42
CA GLU A 537 -17.15 19.41 4.12
C GLU A 537 -16.70 20.37 3.02
N GLN A 538 -16.33 21.60 3.37
CA GLN A 538 -15.77 22.56 2.41
C GLN A 538 -14.29 22.26 2.10
N ILE A 539 -13.52 21.82 3.10
CA ILE A 539 -12.09 21.50 2.92
C ILE A 539 -11.90 20.28 2.02
N ILE A 540 -12.70 19.22 2.18
CA ILE A 540 -12.55 18.00 1.36
C ILE A 540 -12.77 18.23 -0.14
N LEU A 541 -13.43 19.32 -0.53
CA LEU A 541 -13.61 19.70 -1.93
C LEU A 541 -12.34 20.29 -2.56
N ARG A 542 -11.35 20.66 -1.74
CA ARG A 542 -10.10 21.30 -2.15
C ARG A 542 -8.91 20.54 -1.56
N PRO A 543 -8.43 19.46 -2.20
CA PRO A 543 -7.31 18.70 -1.67
C PRO A 543 -6.04 19.55 -1.53
N PHE A 544 -5.33 19.40 -0.41
CA PHE A 544 -4.12 20.15 -0.08
C PHE A 544 -3.01 19.94 -1.09
N PHE A 545 -2.69 18.69 -1.44
CA PHE A 545 -1.55 18.42 -2.33
C PHE A 545 -1.75 18.97 -3.73
N LYS A 546 -3.01 19.10 -4.18
CA LYS A 546 -3.33 19.79 -5.44
C LYS A 546 -2.94 21.27 -5.38
N GLN A 547 -3.43 21.98 -4.36
CA GLN A 547 -3.15 23.42 -4.18
C GLN A 547 -1.65 23.66 -3.96
N PHE A 548 -1.00 22.75 -3.25
CA PHE A 548 0.42 22.79 -2.98
C PHE A 548 1.28 22.59 -4.24
N MET A 549 0.91 21.68 -5.13
CA MET A 549 1.58 21.52 -6.44
C MET A 549 1.45 22.78 -7.29
N GLU A 550 0.26 23.37 -7.35
CA GLU A 550 0.00 24.62 -8.08
C GLU A 550 0.86 25.79 -7.52
N TRP A 551 1.01 25.87 -6.19
CA TRP A 551 1.90 26.84 -5.54
C TRP A 551 3.38 26.58 -5.87
N ILE A 552 3.86 25.34 -5.78
CA ILE A 552 5.25 25.00 -6.12
C ILE A 552 5.57 25.37 -7.57
N GLU A 553 4.68 25.05 -8.51
CA GLU A 553 4.87 25.43 -9.91
C GLU A 553 4.94 26.94 -10.10
N ALA A 554 4.12 27.70 -9.38
CA ALA A 554 4.15 29.16 -9.44
C ALA A 554 5.47 29.72 -8.91
N VAL A 555 5.96 29.19 -7.78
CA VAL A 555 7.27 29.56 -7.20
C VAL A 555 8.42 29.22 -8.17
N GLN A 556 8.36 28.06 -8.84
CA GLN A 556 9.40 27.64 -9.78
C GLN A 556 9.42 28.43 -11.10
N LYS A 557 8.27 28.92 -11.54
CA LYS A 557 8.12 29.68 -12.80
C LYS A 557 8.35 31.19 -12.64
N ALA A 558 8.44 31.68 -11.40
CA ALA A 558 8.61 33.09 -11.12
C ALA A 558 9.95 33.64 -11.61
N GLN A 559 9.90 34.85 -12.16
CA GLN A 559 11.09 35.60 -12.56
C GLN A 559 11.57 36.50 -11.41
N ASP A 560 12.81 36.97 -11.51
CA ASP A 560 13.42 37.86 -10.50
C ASP A 560 13.00 39.33 -10.72
N ASP A 561 11.68 39.56 -10.71
CA ASP A 561 11.06 40.87 -10.87
C ASP A 561 10.03 41.13 -9.76
N GLU A 562 9.82 42.40 -9.40
CA GLU A 562 8.95 42.78 -8.28
C GLU A 562 7.50 42.26 -8.43
N THR A 563 7.00 42.10 -9.65
CA THR A 563 5.61 41.66 -9.86
C THR A 563 5.45 40.17 -9.60
N SER A 564 6.38 39.34 -10.10
CA SER A 564 6.45 37.92 -9.78
C SER A 564 6.66 37.68 -8.28
N GLN A 565 7.54 38.47 -7.65
CA GLN A 565 7.79 38.38 -6.21
C GLN A 565 6.52 38.69 -5.38
N ARG A 566 5.75 39.73 -5.75
CA ARG A 566 4.48 40.06 -5.07
C ARG A 566 3.40 38.98 -5.26
N ASP A 567 3.26 38.41 -6.46
CA ASP A 567 2.29 37.32 -6.73
C ASP A 567 2.63 36.08 -5.89
N ILE A 568 3.90 35.69 -5.82
CA ILE A 568 4.33 34.57 -4.97
C ILE A 568 4.04 34.85 -3.50
N ILE A 569 4.30 36.06 -2.99
CA ILE A 569 4.01 36.41 -1.59
C ILE A 569 2.51 36.25 -1.31
N TYR A 570 1.64 36.72 -2.21
CA TYR A 570 0.20 36.60 -2.06
C TYR A 570 -0.25 35.13 -2.06
N ARG A 571 0.17 34.34 -3.05
CA ARG A 571 -0.14 32.90 -3.13
C ARG A 571 0.41 32.12 -1.94
N SER A 572 1.59 32.49 -1.45
CA SER A 572 2.21 31.88 -0.27
C SER A 572 1.41 32.16 1.01
N ARG A 573 0.81 33.35 1.14
CA ARG A 573 -0.11 33.66 2.25
C ARG A 573 -1.41 32.87 2.14
N GLU A 574 -2.00 32.78 0.94
CA GLU A 574 -3.23 32.02 0.71
C GLU A 574 -3.06 30.52 1.04
N ILE A 575 -2.00 29.89 0.52
CA ILE A 575 -1.75 28.46 0.78
C ILE A 575 -1.37 28.20 2.24
N SER A 576 -0.72 29.16 2.93
CA SER A 576 -0.45 29.05 4.37
C SER A 576 -1.70 29.10 5.21
N LEU A 577 -2.62 30.02 4.89
CA LEU A 577 -3.92 30.10 5.54
C LEU A 577 -4.73 28.83 5.30
N PHE A 578 -4.75 28.36 4.05
CA PHE A 578 -5.41 27.11 3.68
C PHE A 578 -4.84 25.91 4.43
N TYR A 579 -3.50 25.78 4.48
CA TYR A 579 -2.80 24.77 5.25
C TYR A 579 -3.23 24.78 6.72
N ALA A 580 -3.20 25.97 7.37
CA ALA A 580 -3.52 26.12 8.77
C ALA A 580 -4.97 25.70 9.08
N GLN A 581 -5.93 26.10 8.23
CA GLN A 581 -7.32 25.66 8.33
C GLN A 581 -7.46 24.15 8.12
N TYR A 582 -6.77 23.59 7.13
CA TYR A 582 -6.80 22.16 6.81
C TYR A 582 -6.35 21.30 7.99
N VAL A 583 -5.17 21.56 8.55
CA VAL A 583 -4.63 20.76 9.66
C VAL A 583 -5.38 20.98 10.98
N ALA A 584 -5.99 22.15 11.17
CA ALA A 584 -6.84 22.44 12.33
C ALA A 584 -8.13 21.61 12.29
N ILE A 585 -8.82 21.56 11.15
CA ILE A 585 -10.05 20.76 11.01
C ILE A 585 -9.77 19.27 11.11
N LEU A 586 -8.71 18.77 10.48
CA LEU A 586 -8.33 17.36 10.61
C LEU A 586 -8.04 17.00 12.08
N GLY A 587 -7.35 17.90 12.81
CA GLY A 587 -7.07 17.73 14.23
C GLY A 587 -8.34 17.72 15.07
N GLU A 588 -9.24 18.68 14.86
CA GLU A 588 -10.50 18.78 15.60
C GLU A 588 -11.42 17.58 15.35
N LEU A 589 -11.56 17.13 14.10
CA LEU A 589 -12.35 15.94 13.77
C LEU A 589 -11.74 14.68 14.42
N MET A 590 -10.41 14.57 14.42
CA MET A 590 -9.72 13.45 15.06
C MET A 590 -10.00 13.41 16.56
N LEU A 591 -9.92 14.54 17.27
CA LEU A 591 -10.20 14.62 18.71
C LEU A 591 -11.64 14.21 19.03
N ARG A 592 -12.60 14.76 18.28
CA ARG A 592 -14.01 14.39 18.38
C ARG A 592 -14.25 12.89 18.22
N CYS A 593 -13.58 12.25 17.25
CA CYS A 593 -13.71 10.82 17.04
C CYS A 593 -13.02 10.00 18.14
N CYS A 594 -11.87 10.45 18.67
CA CYS A 594 -11.24 9.81 19.82
C CYS A 594 -12.15 9.86 21.06
N ASP A 595 -12.78 11.01 21.31
CA ASP A 595 -13.67 11.20 22.47
C ASP A 595 -14.96 10.38 22.35
N MET A 596 -15.56 10.29 21.16
CA MET A 596 -16.71 9.41 20.92
C MET A 596 -16.33 7.93 21.03
N ALA A 597 -15.22 7.50 20.41
CA ALA A 597 -14.76 6.11 20.50
C ALA A 597 -14.51 5.69 21.96
N ALA A 598 -13.81 6.52 22.73
CA ALA A 598 -13.51 6.24 24.13
C ALA A 598 -14.76 6.22 25.02
N LYS A 599 -15.79 7.02 24.69
CA LYS A 599 -17.06 7.02 25.41
C LYS A 599 -17.90 5.77 25.12
N LEU A 600 -17.88 5.30 23.87
CA LEU A 600 -18.68 4.17 23.40
C LEU A 600 -18.10 2.82 23.81
N ASP A 601 -16.77 2.69 23.84
CA ASP A 601 -16.08 1.45 24.16
C ASP A 601 -14.93 1.69 25.16
N ARG A 602 -15.07 1.06 26.33
CA ARG A 602 -14.10 1.18 27.42
C ARG A 602 -12.79 0.46 27.13
N GLU A 603 -12.77 -0.60 26.31
CA GLU A 603 -11.56 -1.38 26.04
C GLU A 603 -10.55 -0.59 25.20
N ILE A 604 -11.03 0.21 24.25
CA ILE A 604 -10.17 1.04 23.37
C ILE A 604 -9.92 2.45 23.92
N SER A 605 -10.62 2.85 24.99
CA SER A 605 -10.64 4.20 25.55
C SER A 605 -9.25 4.77 25.88
N SER A 606 -8.40 3.99 26.56
CA SER A 606 -7.03 4.41 26.89
C SER A 606 -6.20 4.70 25.64
N GLY A 607 -6.38 3.92 24.57
CA GLY A 607 -5.68 4.14 23.31
C GLY A 607 -6.16 5.40 22.59
N CYS A 608 -7.46 5.68 22.62
CA CYS A 608 -8.04 6.89 22.05
C CYS A 608 -7.56 8.16 22.76
N TYR A 609 -7.49 8.15 24.09
CA TYR A 609 -6.96 9.29 24.86
C TYR A 609 -5.46 9.48 24.67
N GLU A 610 -4.69 8.39 24.53
CA GLU A 610 -3.28 8.46 24.15
C GLU A 610 -3.13 9.14 22.78
N ASP A 611 -3.87 8.71 21.76
CA ASP A 611 -3.83 9.28 20.42
C ASP A 611 -4.24 10.76 20.37
N ALA A 612 -5.27 11.14 21.13
CA ALA A 612 -5.70 12.52 21.29
C ALA A 612 -4.61 13.39 21.94
N GLY A 613 -4.03 12.96 23.06
CA GLY A 613 -2.95 13.68 23.73
C GLY A 613 -1.69 13.84 22.85
N VAL A 614 -1.39 12.81 22.04
CA VAL A 614 -0.27 12.82 21.10
C VAL A 614 -0.48 13.81 19.96
N LEU A 615 -1.70 13.91 19.43
CA LEU A 615 -2.05 14.94 18.45
C LEU A 615 -1.80 16.34 19.03
N ILE A 616 -2.30 16.63 20.24
CA ILE A 616 -2.09 17.93 20.89
C ILE A 616 -0.61 18.21 21.10
N TRP A 617 0.16 17.22 21.57
CA TRP A 617 1.62 17.32 21.69
C TRP A 617 2.29 17.65 20.35
N GLY A 618 1.82 17.06 19.25
CA GLY A 618 2.30 17.30 17.90
C GLY A 618 2.02 18.72 17.38
N ILE A 619 0.95 19.37 17.85
CA ILE A 619 0.57 20.75 17.47
C ILE A 619 1.47 21.80 18.15
N MET A 620 1.91 21.56 19.39
CA MET A 620 2.69 22.52 20.20
C MET A 620 3.92 23.16 19.50
N PRO A 621 4.70 22.47 18.64
CA PRO A 621 5.85 23.04 17.94
C PRO A 621 5.50 23.88 16.71
N GLU A 622 4.24 23.94 16.28
CA GLU A 622 3.77 24.62 15.05
C GLU A 622 3.67 26.15 15.21
N LYS A 623 4.24 26.73 16.28
CA LYS A 623 4.36 28.19 16.58
C LYS A 623 3.03 28.96 16.70
N THR A 624 1.89 28.27 16.86
CA THR A 624 0.61 28.88 17.23
C THR A 624 0.55 29.13 18.75
N HIS A 625 -0.23 30.11 19.19
CA HIS A 625 -0.18 30.74 20.53
C HIS A 625 -0.47 29.83 21.75
N ASN A 626 -0.38 30.42 22.96
CA ASN A 626 -0.46 29.88 24.33
C ASN A 626 -0.20 28.36 24.53
N VAL A 627 1.07 27.98 24.36
CA VAL A 627 1.59 26.60 24.62
C VAL A 627 1.16 26.02 25.97
N ASN A 628 0.83 26.85 26.97
CA ASN A 628 0.37 26.38 28.27
C ASN A 628 -1.00 25.68 28.19
N ASP A 629 -1.96 26.27 27.47
CA ASP A 629 -3.32 25.71 27.35
C ASP A 629 -3.30 24.36 26.62
N LEU A 630 -2.44 24.26 25.59
CA LEU A 630 -2.19 22.99 24.89
C LEU A 630 -1.50 21.97 25.78
N CYS A 631 -0.58 22.39 26.65
CA CYS A 631 0.04 21.48 27.63
C CYS A 631 -0.99 20.95 28.62
N ASP A 632 -1.92 21.80 29.06
CA ASP A 632 -2.95 21.42 30.01
C ASP A 632 -3.97 20.46 29.36
N LEU A 633 -4.38 20.70 28.12
CA LEU A 633 -5.23 19.76 27.38
C LEU A 633 -4.54 18.42 27.12
N ALA A 634 -3.28 18.43 26.66
CA ALA A 634 -2.53 17.19 26.43
C ALA A 634 -2.40 16.39 27.73
N SER A 635 -2.09 17.06 28.85
CA SER A 635 -1.98 16.42 30.17
C SER A 635 -3.32 15.81 30.58
N LYS A 636 -4.42 16.54 30.41
CA LYS A 636 -5.77 16.05 30.70
C LYS A 636 -6.09 14.76 29.93
N TYR A 637 -5.77 14.69 28.63
CA TYR A 637 -5.98 13.47 27.85
C TYR A 637 -5.16 12.29 28.37
N PHE A 638 -3.87 12.49 28.65
CA PHE A 638 -3.03 11.42 29.19
C PHE A 638 -3.49 10.97 30.59
N GLU A 639 -3.95 11.89 31.43
CA GLU A 639 -4.54 11.60 32.74
C GLU A 639 -5.86 10.83 32.61
N MET A 640 -6.74 11.21 31.69
CA MET A 640 -7.97 10.46 31.38
C MET A 640 -7.65 9.04 30.91
N GLY A 641 -6.61 8.87 30.08
CA GLY A 641 -6.10 7.57 29.69
C GLY A 641 -5.66 6.73 30.88
N LEU A 642 -5.00 7.32 31.89
CA LEU A 642 -4.55 6.63 33.11
C LEU A 642 -5.68 6.27 34.08
N GLN A 643 -6.82 6.95 33.99
CA GLN A 643 -8.00 6.72 34.83
C GLN A 643 -8.89 5.57 34.33
N GLN A 644 -8.62 5.00 33.15
CA GLN A 644 -9.39 3.89 32.61
C GLN A 644 -9.15 2.59 33.39
N GLU A 645 -10.16 1.73 33.41
CA GLU A 645 -10.06 0.39 34.00
C GLU A 645 -9.23 -0.53 33.08
N ASN A 646 -8.52 -1.52 33.64
CA ASN A 646 -7.77 -2.55 32.88
C ASN A 646 -6.64 -2.07 31.95
N ILE A 647 -5.96 -0.97 32.29
CA ILE A 647 -4.78 -0.50 31.52
C ILE A 647 -3.57 -1.41 31.80
N ASP A 648 -2.92 -1.87 30.72
CA ASP A 648 -1.67 -2.63 30.78
C ASP A 648 -0.45 -1.79 31.23
N ASP A 649 0.63 -2.46 31.63
CA ASP A 649 1.84 -1.77 32.08
C ASP A 649 2.52 -0.99 30.95
N GLU A 650 2.36 -1.42 29.70
CA GLU A 650 2.90 -0.73 28.54
C GLU A 650 2.23 0.64 28.34
N ALA A 651 0.90 0.70 28.31
CA ALA A 651 0.15 1.95 28.20
C ALA A 651 0.41 2.87 29.40
N LYS A 652 0.48 2.34 30.63
CA LYS A 652 0.87 3.14 31.81
C LYS A 652 2.25 3.75 31.66
N LEU A 653 3.22 3.01 31.09
CA LEU A 653 4.54 3.54 30.74
C LEU A 653 4.41 4.65 29.70
N ARG A 654 3.71 4.43 28.58
CA ARG A 654 3.60 5.42 27.48
C ARG A 654 2.93 6.72 27.94
N LEU A 655 1.83 6.62 28.70
CA LEU A 655 1.07 7.75 29.21
C LEU A 655 1.89 8.58 30.21
N ASN A 656 2.51 7.95 31.22
CA ASN A 656 3.38 8.65 32.17
C ASN A 656 4.62 9.26 31.49
N TYR A 657 5.18 8.57 30.50
CA TYR A 657 6.27 9.10 29.69
C TYR A 657 5.86 10.40 28.98
N MET A 658 4.66 10.42 28.38
CA MET A 658 4.15 11.60 27.69
C MET A 658 3.78 12.73 28.65
N LEU A 659 3.23 12.44 29.83
CA LEU A 659 3.02 13.45 30.89
C LEU A 659 4.34 14.13 31.29
N GLY A 660 5.40 13.35 31.49
CA GLY A 660 6.74 13.88 31.76
C GLY A 660 7.28 14.77 30.62
N LYS A 661 6.99 14.43 29.35
CA LYS A 661 7.35 15.25 28.18
C LYS A 661 6.59 16.57 28.13
N VAL A 662 5.28 16.53 28.36
CA VAL A 662 4.39 17.70 28.37
C VAL A 662 4.82 18.66 29.48
N ALA A 663 4.99 18.15 30.70
CA ALA A 663 5.48 18.94 31.84
C ALA A 663 6.84 19.59 31.55
N LYS A 664 7.79 18.84 30.96
CA LYS A 664 9.11 19.37 30.55
C LYS A 664 9.02 20.49 29.51
N LYS A 665 8.03 20.44 28.61
CA LYS A 665 7.81 21.48 27.60
C LYS A 665 7.22 22.74 28.21
N LYS A 666 6.30 22.61 29.17
CA LYS A 666 5.68 23.70 29.93
C LYS A 666 6.71 24.53 30.70
N ILE A 667 7.71 23.89 31.31
CA ILE A 667 8.75 24.57 32.11
C ILE A 667 9.80 25.31 31.27
N ALA A 668 10.13 24.83 30.07
CA ALA A 668 11.26 25.35 29.27
C ALA A 668 11.14 26.84 28.86
N LYS A 669 10.05 27.52 29.22
CA LYS A 669 9.76 28.94 28.95
C LYS A 669 9.69 29.83 30.21
N LYS A 670 9.82 29.29 31.43
CA LYS A 670 9.75 30.05 32.71
C LYS A 670 11.04 29.89 33.52
N MET A 671 11.44 30.90 34.31
CA MET A 671 12.41 30.71 35.40
C MET A 671 11.82 29.68 36.39
N THR A 672 12.54 28.60 36.62
CA THR A 672 11.99 27.33 37.10
C THR A 672 11.84 27.28 38.62
N ASN A 673 10.70 26.79 39.14
CA ASN A 673 10.58 26.33 40.52
C ASN A 673 10.99 24.85 40.61
N LEU A 674 11.64 24.46 41.70
CA LEU A 674 12.08 23.08 41.97
C LEU A 674 10.90 22.08 41.98
N ASN A 675 9.71 22.53 42.39
CA ASN A 675 8.50 21.70 42.45
C ASN A 675 8.07 21.18 41.06
N ASP A 676 8.21 21.99 40.01
CA ASP A 676 7.82 21.57 38.67
C ASP A 676 8.74 20.45 38.15
N TRP A 677 10.03 20.50 38.51
CA TRP A 677 10.99 19.43 38.22
C TRP A 677 10.72 18.15 39.01
N ARG A 678 10.19 18.26 40.22
CA ARG A 678 9.79 17.10 41.03
C ARG A 678 8.72 16.29 40.29
N HIS A 679 7.69 16.94 39.78
CA HIS A 679 6.62 16.28 39.01
C HIS A 679 7.14 15.61 37.73
N ILE A 680 8.08 16.24 37.01
CA ILE A 680 8.69 15.62 35.81
C ILE A 680 9.43 14.34 36.15
N LEU A 681 10.29 14.38 37.19
CA LEU A 681 11.07 13.22 37.60
C LEU A 681 10.15 12.11 38.13
N GLU A 682 9.08 12.49 38.83
CA GLU A 682 8.05 11.56 39.31
C GLU A 682 7.37 10.83 38.15
N TYR A 683 6.89 11.55 37.12
CA TYR A 683 6.29 10.93 35.93
C TYR A 683 7.24 9.95 35.23
N PHE A 684 8.50 10.34 35.02
CA PHE A 684 9.47 9.42 34.41
C PHE A 684 9.84 8.25 35.33
N SER A 685 9.84 8.44 36.65
CA SER A 685 10.06 7.36 37.61
C SER A 685 8.90 6.39 37.67
N ILE A 686 7.65 6.86 37.60
CA ILE A 686 6.46 6.01 37.52
C ILE A 686 6.47 5.21 36.21
N ALA A 687 6.75 5.87 35.07
CA ALA A 687 6.90 5.18 33.80
C ALA A 687 8.00 4.10 33.85
N GLU A 688 9.11 4.37 34.55
CA GLU A 688 10.19 3.40 34.75
C GLU A 688 9.78 2.23 35.64
N LYS A 689 8.95 2.45 36.66
CA LYS A 689 8.40 1.36 37.49
C LYS A 689 7.54 0.41 36.65
N HIS A 690 6.68 0.94 35.77
CA HIS A 690 5.87 0.11 34.87
C HIS A 690 6.72 -0.65 33.85
N ARG A 691 7.83 -0.06 33.39
CA ARG A 691 8.81 -0.76 32.55
C ARG A 691 9.38 -1.99 33.26
N GLN A 692 9.73 -1.85 34.54
CA GLN A 692 10.31 -2.91 35.35
C GLN A 692 9.29 -3.99 35.73
N SER A 693 8.03 -3.62 36.00
CA SER A 693 6.98 -4.58 36.33
C SER A 693 6.49 -5.38 35.11
N GLY A 694 6.42 -4.73 33.95
CA GLY A 694 5.93 -5.35 32.71
C GLY A 694 6.96 -6.10 31.87
N ASP A 695 8.19 -6.29 32.37
CA ASP A 695 9.32 -6.89 31.63
C ASP A 695 9.61 -6.21 30.26
N LEU A 696 9.42 -4.89 30.21
CA LEU A 696 9.57 -4.07 29.00
C LEU A 696 11.02 -3.56 28.86
N GLU A 697 12.01 -4.41 29.09
CA GLU A 697 13.41 -3.99 29.13
C GLU A 697 13.92 -3.39 27.80
N SER A 698 13.27 -3.74 26.68
CA SER A 698 13.50 -3.21 25.33
C SER A 698 13.08 -1.75 25.12
N LEU A 699 12.34 -1.13 26.05
CA LEU A 699 11.86 0.26 25.94
C LEU A 699 12.55 1.20 26.95
N PRO A 700 13.84 1.55 26.78
CA PRO A 700 14.62 2.31 27.77
C PRO A 700 14.22 3.80 27.88
N HIS A 701 13.12 4.20 27.25
CA HIS A 701 12.71 5.59 27.05
C HIS A 701 12.47 6.35 28.36
N ALA A 702 11.77 5.73 29.31
CA ALA A 702 11.48 6.31 30.63
C ALA A 702 12.74 6.43 31.48
N PHE A 703 13.49 5.33 31.61
CA PHE A 703 14.82 5.27 32.24
C PHE A 703 15.74 6.38 31.75
N TYR A 704 15.89 6.51 30.43
CA TYR A 704 16.68 7.55 29.81
C TYR A 704 16.20 8.97 30.17
N GLN A 705 14.91 9.28 30.01
CA GLN A 705 14.42 10.62 30.29
C GLN A 705 14.58 10.99 31.77
N LEU A 706 14.40 10.02 32.68
CA LEU A 706 14.63 10.21 34.11
C LEU A 706 16.07 10.67 34.37
N HIS A 707 17.05 9.89 33.92
CA HIS A 707 18.47 10.18 34.18
C HIS A 707 19.00 11.38 33.37
N ALA A 708 18.49 11.61 32.15
CA ALA A 708 18.82 12.80 31.38
C ALA A 708 18.26 14.09 32.01
N CYS A 709 17.08 14.05 32.64
CA CYS A 709 16.54 15.17 33.40
C CYS A 709 17.34 15.45 34.68
N ARG A 710 17.73 14.40 35.42
CA ARG A 710 18.64 14.52 36.57
C ARG A 710 19.96 15.18 36.18
N LEU A 711 20.58 14.70 35.09
CA LEU A 711 21.81 15.27 34.54
C LEU A 711 21.63 16.75 34.15
N LYS A 712 20.49 17.10 33.52
CA LYS A 712 20.19 18.48 33.13
C LYS A 712 20.03 19.41 34.35
N LEU A 713 19.46 18.95 35.46
CA LEU A 713 19.37 19.73 36.69
C LEU A 713 20.76 19.99 37.29
N LEU A 714 21.62 18.96 37.32
CA LEU A 714 22.98 19.09 37.83
C LEU A 714 23.84 20.02 36.97
N LEU A 715 23.62 20.06 35.66
CA LEU A 715 24.33 20.92 34.72
C LEU A 715 23.58 22.23 34.39
N GLY A 716 22.47 22.54 35.08
CA GLY A 716 21.63 23.71 34.82
C GLY A 716 22.36 25.05 34.71
N PRO A 717 23.38 25.34 35.56
CA PRO A 717 24.18 26.58 35.48
C PRO A 717 25.17 26.65 34.31
N VAL A 718 25.37 25.53 33.60
CA VAL A 718 26.27 25.46 32.44
C VAL A 718 25.44 25.69 31.19
N ASN A 719 25.75 26.75 30.43
CA ASN A 719 25.01 27.02 29.20
C ASN A 719 25.31 25.94 28.12
N LYS A 720 24.53 25.92 27.03
CA LYS A 720 24.71 24.92 25.95
C LYS A 720 26.08 24.97 25.25
N ALA A 721 26.82 26.07 25.40
CA ALA A 721 28.15 26.29 24.86
C ALA A 721 29.27 26.03 25.91
N GLY A 722 28.93 25.61 27.13
CA GLY A 722 29.89 25.40 28.21
C GLY A 722 30.34 26.65 28.97
N ILE A 723 29.80 27.82 28.63
CA ILE A 723 30.13 29.08 29.30
C ILE A 723 29.33 29.16 30.61
N ILE A 724 30.05 29.43 31.69
CA ILE A 724 29.51 29.64 33.03
C ILE A 724 28.77 30.99 33.04
N GLN A 725 27.50 31.00 33.45
CA GLN A 725 26.67 32.22 33.43
C GLN A 725 27.09 33.24 34.53
N ALA A 726 27.52 32.76 35.71
CA ALA A 726 28.33 33.48 36.72
C ALA A 726 28.90 32.49 37.76
N ARG A 727 29.97 32.85 38.48
CA ARG A 727 30.60 31.96 39.49
C ARG A 727 29.70 31.69 40.71
N GLY A 728 28.79 32.60 41.04
CA GLY A 728 27.81 32.44 42.13
C GLY A 728 26.58 31.58 41.76
N ASP A 729 26.27 31.43 40.47
CA ASP A 729 25.17 30.58 39.98
C ASP A 729 25.51 29.08 40.02
N LEU A 730 26.78 28.77 40.27
CA LEU A 730 27.28 27.41 40.37
C LEU A 730 27.11 26.81 41.77
N ASP A 731 26.71 27.59 42.79
CA ASP A 731 26.56 27.05 44.13
C ASP A 731 25.48 25.95 44.15
N PRO A 732 25.82 24.73 44.61
CA PRO A 732 24.87 23.63 44.67
C PRO A 732 23.72 23.95 45.63
N SER A 733 22.49 23.98 45.11
CA SER A 733 21.28 24.05 45.95
C SER A 733 21.07 22.71 46.66
N PRO A 734 21.01 22.66 48.01
CA PRO A 734 20.80 21.42 48.75
C PRO A 734 19.46 20.76 48.41
N GLU A 735 18.42 21.57 48.20
CA GLU A 735 17.08 21.11 47.82
C GLU A 735 17.08 20.43 46.44
N LEU A 736 17.82 20.99 45.48
CA LEU A 736 17.99 20.41 44.15
C LEU A 736 18.76 19.09 44.19
N LEU A 737 19.86 19.05 44.95
CA LEU A 737 20.64 17.82 45.08
C LEU A 737 19.85 16.73 45.81
N GLN A 738 19.06 17.08 46.83
CA GLN A 738 18.17 16.14 47.51
C GLN A 738 17.12 15.58 46.55
N LEU A 739 16.52 16.43 45.70
CA LEU A 739 15.59 15.99 44.66
C LEU A 739 16.28 15.03 43.68
N VAL A 740 17.47 15.35 43.18
CA VAL A 740 18.21 14.49 42.25
C VAL A 740 18.62 13.16 42.92
N ASN A 741 18.96 13.18 44.22
CA ASN A 741 19.30 11.99 44.99
C ASN A 741 18.08 11.09 45.28
N SER A 742 16.86 11.63 45.34
CA SER A 742 15.65 10.82 45.56
C SER A 742 15.41 9.77 44.45
N TYR A 743 15.92 10.03 43.24
CA TYR A 743 15.84 9.15 42.07
C TYR A 743 17.19 8.48 41.74
N TYR A 744 17.97 8.16 42.77
CA TYR A 744 19.29 7.53 42.65
C TYR A 744 19.25 6.24 41.82
N TYR A 745 20.23 6.06 40.93
CA TYR A 745 20.34 4.85 40.12
C TYR A 745 21.09 3.76 40.88
N PHE A 746 20.46 2.59 41.05
CA PHE A 746 21.07 1.42 41.66
C PHE A 746 21.64 0.52 40.56
N ARG A 747 22.97 0.39 40.52
CA ARG A 747 23.66 -0.45 39.53
C ARG A 747 23.25 -1.92 39.72
N LYS A 748 22.64 -2.53 38.70
CA LYS A 748 22.40 -3.99 38.70
C LYS A 748 23.78 -4.70 38.62
N PRO A 749 24.08 -5.70 39.47
CA PRO A 749 25.34 -6.44 39.36
C PRO A 749 25.40 -7.16 38.00
N SER A 750 26.35 -6.77 37.15
CA SER A 750 26.48 -7.36 35.81
C SER A 750 27.02 -8.80 35.90
N LYS A 751 26.52 -9.69 35.04
CA LYS A 751 27.01 -11.08 34.90
C LYS A 751 28.23 -11.21 33.98
N GLN A 752 28.79 -10.11 33.47
CA GLN A 752 29.94 -10.16 32.55
C GLN A 752 31.25 -9.88 33.28
N LYS A 753 32.12 -10.91 33.31
CA LYS A 753 33.55 -10.76 33.62
C LYS A 753 34.22 -9.96 32.51
N CYS A 754 34.84 -8.83 32.83
CA CYS A 754 36.11 -8.43 32.24
C CYS A 754 36.84 -7.38 33.12
N ASP A 755 37.96 -7.84 33.66
CA ASP A 755 39.27 -7.21 33.87
C ASP A 755 39.39 -5.72 34.22
N THR A 756 39.96 -5.53 35.41
CA THR A 756 40.90 -4.47 35.81
C THR A 756 40.55 -3.04 35.45
N THR A 757 39.60 -2.47 36.19
CA THR A 757 39.83 -1.18 36.85
C THR A 757 39.51 -1.35 38.34
N PRO A 758 40.39 -0.92 39.27
CA PRO A 758 40.16 -1.11 40.69
C PRO A 758 38.93 -0.31 41.14
N SER A 759 38.20 -0.89 42.08
CA SER A 759 37.20 -0.24 42.93
C SER A 759 37.65 1.15 43.39
N ASP A 760 36.74 2.14 43.41
CA ASP A 760 36.65 3.16 44.48
C ASP A 760 35.52 4.18 44.24
N CYS A 761 34.28 3.71 44.06
CA CYS A 761 33.11 4.59 44.22
C CYS A 761 31.87 3.80 44.68
N ASN A 762 31.96 3.16 45.86
CA ASN A 762 30.81 2.53 46.54
C ASN A 762 29.93 3.60 47.22
N TRP A 763 29.54 4.64 46.50
CA TRP A 763 28.59 5.62 47.01
C TRP A 763 27.19 5.04 46.98
N THR A 764 26.48 5.15 48.11
CA THR A 764 25.07 4.78 48.23
C THR A 764 24.20 6.03 48.30
N GLN A 765 22.91 5.89 47.99
CA GLN A 765 21.94 6.98 48.17
C GLN A 765 22.00 7.59 49.57
N GLU A 766 22.20 6.76 50.60
CA GLU A 766 22.28 7.19 52.00
C GLU A 766 23.58 7.94 52.32
N SER A 767 24.73 7.48 51.80
CA SER A 767 26.00 8.21 51.96
C SER A 767 25.97 9.59 51.32
N ILE A 768 25.24 9.76 50.20
CA ILE A 768 25.04 11.08 49.59
C ILE A 768 24.11 11.94 50.45
N ARG A 769 23.07 11.37 51.08
CA ARG A 769 22.21 12.13 52.02
C ARG A 769 23.02 12.72 53.17
N GLN A 770 24.02 12.00 53.68
CA GLN A 770 24.91 12.50 54.73
C GLN A 770 25.73 13.71 54.27
N LEU A 771 26.24 13.70 53.02
CA LEU A 771 26.97 14.84 52.44
C LEU A 771 26.08 16.08 52.21
N LEU A 772 24.76 15.91 52.10
CA LEU A 772 23.83 17.03 51.86
C LEU A 772 23.49 17.84 53.12
N ILE A 773 23.90 17.37 54.31
CA ILE A 773 23.64 18.03 55.60
C ILE A 773 24.55 19.26 55.77
N GLU A 774 25.81 19.14 55.35
CA GLU A 774 26.84 20.17 55.56
C GLU A 774 27.10 20.97 54.28
N LYS A 775 27.10 22.29 54.39
CA LYS A 775 27.25 23.20 53.22
C LYS A 775 28.59 22.99 52.49
N GLU A 776 29.64 22.62 53.22
CA GLU A 776 30.99 22.39 52.69
C GLU A 776 31.08 21.14 51.80
N ASN A 777 30.12 20.20 51.92
CA ASN A 777 30.13 18.92 51.21
C ASN A 777 29.21 18.90 49.98
N LEU A 778 28.46 19.99 49.72
CA LEU A 778 27.45 20.04 48.66
C LEU A 778 28.04 19.85 47.26
N TRP A 779 29.25 20.33 47.03
CA TRP A 779 29.94 20.16 45.76
C TRP A 779 30.40 18.72 45.53
N ASN A 780 30.93 18.06 46.56
CA ASN A 780 31.23 16.63 46.52
C ASN A 780 29.94 15.81 46.27
N ALA A 781 28.83 16.14 46.95
CA ALA A 781 27.54 15.50 46.71
C ALA A 781 27.06 15.67 45.26
N ARG A 782 27.20 16.88 44.69
CA ARG A 782 26.88 17.15 43.28
C ARG A 782 27.73 16.34 42.31
N GLN A 783 29.03 16.23 42.59
CA GLN A 783 29.97 15.41 41.82
C GLN A 783 29.55 13.93 41.83
N GLN A 784 29.24 13.35 43.00
CA GLN A 784 28.80 11.94 43.07
C GLN A 784 27.46 11.71 42.35
N LEU A 785 26.52 12.65 42.44
CA LEU A 785 25.24 12.57 41.72
C LEU A 785 25.41 12.69 40.21
N LEU A 786 26.37 13.49 39.73
CA LEU A 786 26.73 13.57 38.32
C LEU A 786 27.20 12.21 37.80
N PHE A 787 28.10 11.54 38.52
CA PHE A 787 28.57 10.21 38.14
C PHE A 787 27.47 9.17 38.17
N ASN A 788 26.59 9.19 39.18
CA ASN A 788 25.44 8.29 39.21
C ASN A 788 24.54 8.44 37.96
N CYS A 789 24.38 9.66 37.45
CA CYS A 789 23.64 9.90 36.21
C CYS A 789 24.39 9.39 34.97
N LEU A 790 25.71 9.59 34.91
CA LEU A 790 26.55 9.10 33.83
C LEU A 790 26.58 7.57 33.77
N ASP A 791 26.74 6.90 34.91
CA ASP A 791 26.73 5.43 35.00
C ASP A 791 25.35 4.86 34.63
N ALA A 792 24.26 5.54 34.99
CA ALA A 792 22.92 5.16 34.55
C ALA A 792 22.78 5.26 33.02
N LEU A 793 23.19 6.37 32.42
CA LEU A 793 23.12 6.56 30.97
C LEU A 793 24.05 5.60 30.20
N GLU A 794 25.21 5.29 30.76
CA GLU A 794 26.17 4.31 30.22
C GLU A 794 25.62 2.87 30.28
N SER A 795 24.77 2.56 31.26
CA SER A 795 24.17 1.23 31.43
C SER A 795 23.05 0.89 30.43
N ILE A 796 22.56 1.88 29.68
CA ILE A 796 21.54 1.66 28.64
C ILE A 796 22.17 0.77 27.57
N PRO A 797 21.57 -0.39 27.20
CA PRO A 797 22.12 -1.29 26.20
C PRO A 797 22.40 -0.52 24.90
N LEU A 798 23.68 -0.26 24.62
CA LEU A 798 24.13 0.46 23.42
C LEU A 798 23.98 -0.41 22.16
N ASP A 799 23.63 -1.68 22.33
CA ASP A 799 23.36 -2.64 21.25
C ASP A 799 22.16 -2.21 20.39
N ASP A 800 21.21 -1.45 20.97
CA ASP A 800 20.17 -0.78 20.20
C ASP A 800 20.71 0.49 19.55
N ARG A 801 21.16 0.31 18.31
CA ARG A 801 21.72 1.37 17.45
C ARG A 801 20.69 2.42 17.05
N TYR A 802 19.42 2.30 17.44
CA TYR A 802 18.33 3.23 17.12
C TYR A 802 18.01 4.22 18.25
N PHE A 803 18.58 4.03 19.45
CA PHE A 803 18.28 4.87 20.61
C PHE A 803 19.24 6.08 20.79
N HIS A 804 19.32 6.92 19.76
CA HIS A 804 20.23 8.07 19.63
C HIS A 804 20.20 9.12 20.75
N PRO A 805 19.06 9.43 21.42
CA PRO A 805 19.04 10.41 22.50
C PRO A 805 19.93 10.07 23.70
N ALA A 806 20.14 8.79 24.02
CA ALA A 806 21.00 8.35 25.12
C ALA A 806 22.46 8.72 24.86
N TYR A 807 22.99 8.39 23.68
CA TYR A 807 24.35 8.75 23.24
C TYR A 807 24.63 10.25 23.39
N TYR A 808 23.68 11.08 22.93
CA TYR A 808 23.80 12.53 23.04
C TYR A 808 23.85 13.01 24.49
N SER A 809 22.92 12.57 25.35
CA SER A 809 22.89 13.02 26.74
C SER A 809 24.10 12.54 27.53
N TYR A 810 24.57 11.32 27.27
CA TYR A 810 25.78 10.80 27.89
C TYR A 810 27.00 11.64 27.50
N ALA A 811 27.21 11.87 26.19
CA ALA A 811 28.30 12.70 25.70
C ALA A 811 28.23 14.16 26.19
N TRP A 812 27.02 14.72 26.28
CA TRP A 812 26.80 16.05 26.84
C TRP A 812 27.22 16.14 28.31
N GLY A 813 26.90 15.11 29.11
CA GLY A 813 27.35 15.01 30.49
C GLY A 813 28.86 14.87 30.63
N LEU A 814 29.51 14.08 29.77
CA LEU A 814 30.97 13.92 29.76
C LEU A 814 31.70 15.22 29.40
N GLN A 815 31.16 15.98 28.43
CA GLN A 815 31.77 17.23 27.97
C GLN A 815 31.72 18.33 29.03
N PHE A 816 30.56 18.53 29.66
CA PHE A 816 30.33 19.66 30.55
C PHE A 816 30.47 19.31 32.04
N GLY A 817 30.63 18.03 32.37
CA GLY A 817 30.81 17.56 33.74
C GLY A 817 32.08 18.08 34.43
N GLN A 818 33.11 18.46 33.66
CA GLN A 818 34.37 19.00 34.21
C GLN A 818 34.16 20.23 35.09
N VAL A 819 33.17 21.06 34.76
CA VAL A 819 32.86 22.30 35.50
C VAL A 819 32.42 22.04 36.94
N ILE A 820 31.99 20.81 37.26
CA ILE A 820 31.47 20.40 38.56
C ILE A 820 32.56 19.80 39.49
N LEU A 821 33.78 19.57 38.99
CA LEU A 821 34.83 18.85 39.73
C LEU A 821 35.68 19.81 40.58
N GLU A 822 35.62 19.70 41.92
CA GLU A 822 36.41 20.54 42.84
C GLU A 822 37.84 20.04 43.08
N ASN A 823 38.04 18.73 43.21
CA ASN A 823 39.34 18.09 43.44
C ASN A 823 39.40 16.70 42.78
N PRO A 824 39.56 16.64 41.45
CA PRO A 824 39.48 15.36 40.75
C PRO A 824 40.74 14.52 40.98
N SER A 825 40.56 13.26 41.41
CA SER A 825 41.56 12.22 41.15
C SER A 825 41.71 12.03 39.64
N ASP A 826 42.88 11.54 39.21
CA ASP A 826 43.26 11.45 37.79
C ASP A 826 42.22 10.68 36.94
N CYS A 827 41.58 9.66 37.53
CA CYS A 827 40.57 8.84 36.86
C CYS A 827 39.28 9.61 36.48
N TRP A 828 38.85 10.61 37.26
CA TRP A 828 37.60 11.35 37.00
C TRP A 828 37.78 12.47 35.98
N LYS A 829 38.94 13.12 36.01
CA LYS A 829 39.40 14.04 34.94
C LYS A 829 39.48 13.32 33.61
N GLU A 830 39.95 12.07 33.61
CA GLU A 830 40.01 11.24 32.41
C GLU A 830 38.61 10.86 31.90
N LYS A 831 37.68 10.46 32.80
CA LYS A 831 36.31 10.07 32.43
C LYS A 831 35.53 11.23 31.79
N CYS A 832 35.42 12.38 32.47
CA CYS A 832 34.77 13.58 31.92
C CYS A 832 35.76 14.35 31.03
N SER A 833 35.98 13.90 29.80
CA SER A 833 36.89 14.53 28.85
C SER A 833 36.27 14.66 27.46
N ILE A 834 36.78 15.61 26.67
CA ILE A 834 36.40 15.79 25.26
C ILE A 834 36.59 14.46 24.51
N SER A 835 37.70 13.74 24.74
CA SER A 835 37.98 12.44 24.10
C SER A 835 36.89 11.40 24.36
N ASN A 836 36.40 11.28 25.60
CA ASN A 836 35.34 10.33 25.92
C ASN A 836 33.96 10.78 25.42
N ALA A 837 33.68 12.09 25.41
CA ALA A 837 32.47 12.63 24.77
C ALA A 837 32.45 12.32 23.26
N ILE A 838 33.60 12.41 22.59
CA ILE A 838 33.78 12.02 21.19
C ILE A 838 33.53 10.52 20.98
N LYS A 839 34.11 9.67 21.83
CA LYS A 839 33.88 8.21 21.78
C LYS A 839 32.40 7.87 21.95
N ALA A 840 31.71 8.55 22.87
CA ALA A 840 30.28 8.36 23.11
C ALA A 840 29.41 8.78 21.91
N MET A 841 29.76 9.84 21.19
CA MET A 841 29.00 10.27 19.99
C MET A 841 29.29 9.43 18.75
N LYS A 842 30.48 8.82 18.64
CA LYS A 842 30.96 8.10 17.46
C LYS A 842 29.97 7.09 16.85
N PRO A 843 29.20 6.28 17.61
CA PRO A 843 28.23 5.33 17.06
C PRO A 843 27.12 5.96 16.21
N LEU A 844 26.83 7.26 16.38
CA LEU A 844 25.86 7.98 15.57
C LEU A 844 26.40 8.39 14.18
N PHE A 845 27.71 8.27 13.93
CA PHE A 845 28.40 8.79 12.74
C PHE A 845 29.22 7.69 12.05
N ASP A 846 28.56 6.59 11.67
CA ASP A 846 29.13 5.43 10.97
C ASP A 846 28.97 5.55 9.43
N ARG A 847 30.09 5.42 8.70
CA ARG A 847 30.18 5.46 7.23
C ARG A 847 29.38 4.38 6.53
N LYS A 848 29.08 3.24 7.18
CA LYS A 848 28.31 2.14 6.57
C LYS A 848 26.83 2.49 6.35
N ARG A 849 26.35 3.61 6.87
CA ARG A 849 24.95 4.03 6.78
C ARG A 849 24.82 5.23 5.84
N PRO A 850 23.85 5.24 4.90
CA PRO A 850 23.70 6.29 3.90
C PRO A 850 23.28 7.67 4.47
N GLN A 851 23.05 7.80 5.78
CA GLN A 851 22.67 9.03 6.46
C GLN A 851 23.86 9.54 7.28
N VAL A 852 24.26 10.81 7.08
CA VAL A 852 25.41 11.46 7.76
C VAL A 852 25.32 11.38 9.29
N VAL A 853 24.11 11.40 9.84
CA VAL A 853 23.82 11.07 11.23
C VAL A 853 22.88 9.88 11.20
N ALA A 854 23.23 8.79 11.85
CA ALA A 854 22.35 7.65 12.05
C ALA A 854 21.27 8.06 13.05
N VAL A 855 20.26 8.80 12.59
CA VAL A 855 18.93 8.92 13.20
C VAL A 855 18.00 8.21 12.24
N TRP A 856 17.01 7.44 12.71
CA TRP A 856 16.07 6.75 11.81
C TRP A 856 14.65 7.29 11.95
N LEU A 857 13.95 7.34 10.82
CA LEU A 857 12.50 7.19 10.81
C LEU A 857 12.24 5.76 10.37
N SER A 858 11.43 5.02 11.13
CA SER A 858 10.94 3.75 10.63
C SER A 858 9.97 4.00 9.48
N GLU A 859 10.08 3.19 8.43
CA GLU A 859 9.08 3.09 7.36
C GLU A 859 8.16 1.86 7.57
N SER A 860 8.40 1.06 8.60
CA SER A 860 7.61 -0.11 9.02
C SER A 860 6.79 0.17 10.28
N ASP A 861 5.76 -0.66 10.51
CA ASP A 861 4.95 -0.63 11.74
C ASP A 861 5.89 -0.77 12.94
N THR A 862 6.01 0.30 13.71
CA THR A 862 6.81 0.31 14.92
C THR A 862 5.94 0.28 16.15
N HIS A 863 6.54 -0.06 17.28
CA HIS A 863 5.91 0.11 18.58
C HIS A 863 5.30 1.51 18.71
N LYS A 864 4.10 1.64 19.31
CA LYS A 864 3.39 2.94 19.44
C LYS A 864 4.30 4.05 19.94
N LEU A 865 5.14 3.74 20.95
CA LEU A 865 6.08 4.70 21.54
C LEU A 865 7.20 5.17 20.58
N GLU A 866 7.59 4.36 19.60
CA GLU A 866 8.50 4.76 18.52
C GLU A 866 7.77 5.61 17.46
N GLU A 867 6.50 5.32 17.16
CA GLU A 867 5.68 6.19 16.30
C GLU A 867 5.56 7.62 16.89
N LEU A 868 5.51 7.76 18.23
CA LEU A 868 5.54 9.07 18.93
C LEU A 868 6.82 9.87 18.65
N HIS A 869 7.87 9.22 18.17
CA HIS A 869 9.17 9.80 17.85
C HIS A 869 9.38 10.01 16.34
N GLN A 870 8.47 9.52 15.49
CA GLN A 870 8.61 9.49 14.03
C GLN A 870 7.84 10.61 13.30
N GLN A 871 8.23 11.86 13.55
CA GLN A 871 7.87 12.99 12.69
C GLN A 871 9.11 13.45 11.94
N GLN A 872 8.98 13.75 10.63
CA GLN A 872 10.11 14.23 9.83
C GLN A 872 10.74 15.47 10.45
N THR A 873 9.91 16.42 10.87
CA THR A 873 10.35 17.65 11.56
C THR A 873 11.19 17.37 12.81
N LYS A 874 10.83 16.35 13.60
CA LYS A 874 11.54 15.99 14.84
C LYS A 874 12.85 15.28 14.52
N TYR A 875 12.82 14.34 13.58
CA TYR A 875 14.00 13.66 13.05
C TYR A 875 15.05 14.66 12.53
N ASP A 876 14.62 15.63 11.74
CA ASP A 876 15.46 16.67 11.16
C ASP A 876 16.12 17.55 12.21
N ARG A 877 15.34 18.00 13.21
CA ARG A 877 15.86 18.74 14.36
C ARG A 877 16.88 17.94 15.17
N LEU A 878 16.67 16.63 15.35
CA LEU A 878 17.60 15.78 16.08
C LEU A 878 18.90 15.57 15.28
N ARG A 879 18.82 15.35 13.96
CA ARG A 879 20.01 15.28 13.09
C ARG A 879 20.86 16.54 13.23
N LEU A 880 20.27 17.72 13.06
CA LEU A 880 21.00 18.99 13.21
C LEU A 880 21.58 19.16 14.61
N LYS A 881 20.81 18.85 15.64
CA LYS A 881 21.26 18.96 17.03
C LYS A 881 22.47 18.07 17.32
N TYR A 882 22.43 16.81 16.90
CA TYR A 882 23.50 15.85 17.15
C TYR A 882 24.72 16.12 16.28
N PHE A 883 24.49 16.50 15.01
CA PHE A 883 25.54 16.90 14.08
C PHE A 883 26.30 18.13 14.59
N SER A 884 25.58 19.20 14.94
CA SER A 884 26.16 20.43 15.51
C SER A 884 26.97 20.14 16.77
N PHE A 885 26.44 19.33 17.70
CA PHE A 885 27.18 18.99 18.92
C PHE A 885 28.44 18.18 18.64
N TYR A 886 28.38 17.19 17.75
CA TYR A 886 29.56 16.40 17.40
C TYR A 886 30.62 17.21 16.66
N LEU A 887 30.22 18.10 15.75
CA LEU A 887 31.13 19.05 15.11
C LEU A 887 31.83 19.93 16.14
N ASN A 888 31.08 20.51 17.10
CA ASN A 888 31.68 21.31 18.16
C ASN A 888 32.71 20.52 18.98
N LEU A 889 32.45 19.25 19.28
CA LEU A 889 33.44 18.38 19.96
C LEU A 889 34.69 18.16 19.11
N MET A 890 34.56 17.94 17.80
CA MET A 890 35.70 17.80 16.88
C MET A 890 36.52 19.09 16.82
N THR A 891 35.84 20.23 16.76
CA THR A 891 36.45 21.55 16.74
C THR A 891 37.24 21.81 18.01
N LEU A 892 36.66 21.54 19.18
CA LEU A 892 37.34 21.66 20.47
C LEU A 892 38.53 20.69 20.62
N ALA A 893 38.46 19.51 19.99
CA ALA A 893 39.56 18.55 19.95
C ALA A 893 40.61 18.85 18.86
N ASN A 894 40.42 19.89 18.05
CA ASN A 894 41.27 20.23 16.90
C ASN A 894 41.41 19.09 15.86
N ASP A 895 40.38 18.26 15.71
CA ASP A 895 40.36 17.11 14.77
C ASP A 895 39.87 17.53 13.37
N GLN A 896 40.72 18.24 12.64
CA GLN A 896 40.39 18.74 11.30
C GLN A 896 40.09 17.63 10.29
N GLN A 897 40.78 16.50 10.38
CA GLN A 897 40.56 15.39 9.44
C GLN A 897 39.12 14.88 9.58
N ARG A 898 38.63 14.73 10.81
CA ARG A 898 37.28 14.25 11.05
C ARG A 898 36.21 15.26 10.63
N VAL A 899 36.44 16.57 10.81
CA VAL A 899 35.51 17.60 10.30
C VAL A 899 35.48 17.58 8.76
N SER A 900 36.63 17.47 8.10
CA SER A 900 36.71 17.33 6.64
C SER A 900 35.98 16.06 6.14
N ASP A 901 36.15 14.92 6.83
CA ASP A 901 35.41 13.69 6.52
C ASP A 901 33.90 13.89 6.62
N LEU A 902 33.41 14.53 7.69
CA LEU A 902 31.98 14.82 7.90
C LEU A 902 31.44 15.77 6.82
N THR A 903 32.18 16.83 6.47
CA THR A 903 31.85 17.74 5.37
C THR A 903 31.75 16.98 4.04
N GLY A 904 32.72 16.09 3.77
CA GLY A 904 32.67 15.20 2.60
C GLY A 904 31.45 14.28 2.61
N TRP A 905 31.07 13.72 3.76
CA TRP A 905 29.86 12.90 3.88
C TRP A 905 28.59 13.71 3.57
N VAL A 906 28.48 14.95 4.05
CA VAL A 906 27.37 15.85 3.70
C VAL A 906 27.34 16.16 2.21
N LEU A 907 28.49 16.48 1.62
CA LEU A 907 28.61 16.83 0.19
C LEU A 907 28.29 15.67 -0.75
N THR A 908 28.61 14.43 -0.34
CA THR A 908 28.30 13.18 -1.08
C THR A 908 26.86 12.69 -0.88
N SER A 909 26.12 13.28 0.06
CA SER A 909 24.70 12.96 0.27
C SER A 909 23.89 13.28 -0.99
N LYS A 910 23.07 12.31 -1.41
CA LYS A 910 22.11 12.48 -2.51
C LYS A 910 20.76 13.01 -2.02
N GLU A 911 20.59 13.21 -0.71
CA GLU A 911 19.36 13.75 -0.13
C GLU A 911 19.25 15.25 -0.42
N GLU A 912 18.20 15.67 -1.12
CA GLU A 912 17.94 17.07 -1.44
C GLU A 912 16.99 17.71 -0.41
N HIS A 913 17.52 17.95 0.78
CA HIS A 913 16.75 18.36 1.94
C HIS A 913 17.40 19.54 2.67
N TRP A 914 16.63 20.52 3.16
CA TRP A 914 17.16 21.72 3.83
C TRP A 914 18.09 21.39 5.00
N VAL A 915 17.83 20.29 5.71
CA VAL A 915 18.70 19.79 6.80
C VAL A 915 20.11 19.51 6.31
N ILE A 916 20.29 18.96 5.12
CA ILE A 916 21.62 18.71 4.55
C ILE A 916 22.33 20.03 4.28
N ASP A 917 21.61 21.04 3.77
CA ASP A 917 22.15 22.38 3.54
C ASP A 917 22.55 23.07 4.86
N ALA A 918 21.72 22.94 5.90
CA ALA A 918 22.00 23.45 7.24
C ALA A 918 23.15 22.69 7.94
N MET A 919 23.25 21.38 7.73
CA MET A 919 24.42 20.58 8.17
C MET A 919 25.67 21.02 7.41
N LEU A 920 25.58 21.27 6.10
CA LEU A 920 26.71 21.75 5.31
C LEU A 920 27.20 23.10 5.83
N LEU A 921 26.29 24.04 6.10
CA LEU A 921 26.62 25.33 6.73
C LEU A 921 27.39 25.15 8.04
N GLN A 922 26.90 24.31 8.95
CA GLN A 922 27.56 24.05 10.23
C GLN A 922 28.94 23.39 10.05
N ALA A 923 29.07 22.49 9.08
CA ALA A 923 30.32 21.80 8.78
C ALA A 923 31.36 22.75 8.19
N LEU A 924 30.95 23.61 7.25
CA LEU A 924 31.80 24.63 6.64
C LEU A 924 32.22 25.70 7.67
N SER A 925 31.32 26.11 8.56
CA SER A 925 31.65 27.01 9.67
C SER A 925 32.69 26.40 10.62
N ALA A 926 32.53 25.13 11.02
CA ALA A 926 33.50 24.42 11.84
C ALA A 926 34.86 24.23 11.14
N ASN A 927 34.83 23.85 9.86
CA ASN A 927 36.02 23.75 9.01
C ASN A 927 36.73 25.11 8.86
N SER A 928 35.98 26.20 8.72
CA SER A 928 36.53 27.56 8.65
C SER A 928 37.23 27.90 9.97
N TYR A 929 36.56 27.67 11.11
CA TYR A 929 37.13 27.89 12.43
C TYR A 929 38.47 27.16 12.63
N LEU A 930 38.54 25.86 12.31
CA LEU A 930 39.77 25.07 12.44
C LEU A 930 40.89 25.50 11.48
N ALA A 931 40.54 26.08 10.33
CA ALA A 931 41.53 26.57 9.36
C ALA A 931 42.17 27.90 9.78
N ARG A 932 41.49 28.71 10.61
CA ARG A 932 41.93 30.07 11.01
C ARG A 932 43.33 30.12 11.62
N GLY A 933 43.66 29.21 12.54
CA GLY A 933 44.98 29.20 13.17
C GLY A 933 46.12 28.92 12.18
N ARG A 934 45.90 28.03 11.21
CA ARG A 934 46.88 27.72 10.15
C ARG A 934 46.98 28.83 9.11
N LEU A 935 45.85 29.42 8.77
CA LEU A 935 45.77 30.61 7.92
C LEU A 935 46.53 31.77 8.52
N LEU A 936 46.33 32.05 9.80
CA LEU A 936 47.02 33.11 10.52
C LEU A 936 48.53 32.83 10.57
N ASP A 937 48.94 31.60 10.86
CA ASP A 937 50.36 31.20 10.81
C ASP A 937 50.97 31.41 9.41
N LEU A 938 50.23 31.07 8.35
CA LEU A 938 50.68 31.27 6.96
C LEU A 938 50.69 32.75 6.57
N TYR A 939 49.69 33.52 6.99
CA TYR A 939 49.61 34.97 6.81
C TYR A 939 50.76 35.68 7.51
N LEU A 940 51.04 35.35 8.77
CA LEU A 940 52.18 35.88 9.53
C LEU A 940 53.52 35.50 8.91
N LYS A 941 53.65 34.28 8.37
CA LYS A 941 54.85 33.85 7.62
C LYS A 941 55.03 34.57 6.29
N CYS A 942 53.93 35.02 5.67
CA CYS A 942 54.00 35.91 4.51
C CYS A 942 54.40 37.33 4.94
N LEU A 943 53.81 37.87 6.01
CA LEU A 943 54.05 39.24 6.51
C LEU A 943 55.45 39.46 7.08
N PHE A 944 55.95 38.50 7.86
CA PHE A 944 57.21 38.59 8.59
C PHE A 944 58.15 37.47 8.13
N PRO A 945 58.71 37.55 6.91
CA PRO A 945 59.70 36.60 6.48
C PRO A 945 60.95 36.71 7.35
N SER A 946 61.46 35.57 7.81
CA SER A 946 62.78 35.51 8.46
C SER A 946 63.83 36.01 7.46
N HIS A 947 64.47 37.15 7.79
CA HIS A 947 65.33 37.95 6.90
C HIS A 947 66.56 37.24 6.28
N ASP A 948 66.82 35.97 6.58
CA ASP A 948 68.07 35.26 6.22
C ASP A 948 67.93 34.16 5.15
N GLU A 949 66.81 34.02 4.44
CA GLU A 949 66.61 32.88 3.52
C GLU A 949 66.62 33.25 2.02
N SER A 950 67.62 32.74 1.29
CA SER A 950 67.89 32.97 -0.14
C SER A 950 66.87 32.36 -1.13
N ASN A 951 65.63 32.07 -0.71
CA ASN A 951 64.57 31.47 -1.53
C ASN A 951 63.13 31.92 -1.12
N PHE A 952 63.00 33.14 -0.60
CA PHE A 952 61.76 33.71 -0.05
C PHE A 952 60.56 33.63 -1.02
N GLN A 953 60.70 34.11 -2.26
CA GLN A 953 59.63 34.08 -3.25
C GLN A 953 59.08 32.67 -3.50
N GLN A 954 59.96 31.65 -3.52
CA GLN A 954 59.56 30.27 -3.74
C GLN A 954 58.72 29.70 -2.58
N LYS A 955 59.01 30.10 -1.33
CA LYS A 955 58.19 29.71 -0.16
C LYS A 955 56.83 30.43 -0.16
N VAL A 956 56.79 31.72 -0.50
CA VAL A 956 55.53 32.47 -0.65
C VAL A 956 54.65 31.86 -1.73
N PHE A 957 55.23 31.44 -2.86
CA PHE A 957 54.50 30.66 -3.87
C PHE A 957 53.92 29.35 -3.34
N GLN A 958 54.64 28.63 -2.47
CA GLN A 958 54.14 27.41 -1.86
C GLN A 958 53.00 27.67 -0.88
N TYR A 959 53.09 28.76 -0.09
CA TYR A 959 52.03 29.17 0.82
C TYR A 959 50.80 29.65 0.04
N LEU A 960 50.97 30.51 -0.96
CA LEU A 960 49.90 30.96 -1.85
C LEU A 960 49.20 29.78 -2.56
N ASN A 961 49.96 28.79 -3.04
CA ASN A 961 49.41 27.57 -3.63
C ASN A 961 48.51 26.80 -2.64
N ARG A 962 48.94 26.66 -1.38
CA ARG A 962 48.16 25.99 -0.34
C ARG A 962 46.90 26.79 0.00
N MET A 963 47.02 28.10 0.17
CA MET A 963 45.89 29.01 0.45
C MET A 963 44.86 28.98 -0.67
N TYR A 964 45.31 29.04 -1.93
CA TYR A 964 44.42 28.95 -3.08
C TYR A 964 43.69 27.60 -3.16
N GLY A 965 44.35 26.51 -2.78
CA GLY A 965 43.71 25.19 -2.70
C GLY A 965 42.58 25.15 -1.68
N PHE A 966 42.82 25.68 -0.48
CA PHE A 966 41.78 25.78 0.54
C PHE A 966 40.66 26.76 0.13
N TYR A 967 41.00 27.91 -0.45
CA TYR A 967 40.00 28.86 -0.95
C TYR A 967 39.07 28.21 -1.97
N LEU A 968 39.59 27.46 -2.96
CA LEU A 968 38.78 26.77 -3.95
C LEU A 968 37.87 25.70 -3.32
N GLU A 969 38.41 24.87 -2.43
CA GLU A 969 37.64 23.82 -1.74
C GLU A 969 36.47 24.39 -0.93
N TYR A 970 36.67 25.53 -0.26
CA TYR A 970 35.64 26.18 0.53
C TYR A 970 34.67 26.97 -0.35
N ASN A 971 35.15 27.77 -1.32
CA ASN A 971 34.28 28.59 -2.16
C ASN A 971 33.37 27.74 -3.06
N GLU A 972 33.87 26.64 -3.64
CA GLU A 972 33.05 25.69 -4.42
C GLU A 972 31.94 25.05 -3.56
N THR A 973 32.21 24.81 -2.28
CA THR A 973 31.27 24.13 -1.37
C THR A 973 30.27 25.10 -0.73
N TRP A 974 30.67 26.35 -0.47
CA TRP A 974 29.80 27.42 0.04
C TRP A 974 28.67 27.79 -0.92
N HIS A 975 28.91 27.78 -2.24
CA HIS A 975 27.86 28.01 -3.24
C HIS A 975 26.68 27.02 -3.20
N ARG A 976 26.83 25.88 -2.50
CA ARG A 976 25.75 24.90 -2.30
C ARG A 976 24.85 25.20 -1.09
N VAL A 977 25.25 26.11 -0.19
CA VAL A 977 24.48 26.47 1.01
C VAL A 977 23.40 27.50 0.66
N ARG A 978 22.14 27.20 0.99
CA ARG A 978 20.97 28.03 0.62
C ARG A 978 20.64 29.18 1.56
N THR A 979 21.22 29.22 2.77
CA THR A 979 20.87 30.20 3.82
C THR A 979 22.06 31.12 4.09
N SER A 980 22.09 32.26 3.42
CA SER A 980 23.15 33.28 3.53
C SER A 980 22.74 34.45 4.43
N ASN A 981 22.23 34.18 5.63
CA ASN A 981 22.03 35.26 6.61
C ASN A 981 23.11 35.16 7.70
N GLU A 982 24.05 36.10 7.58
CA GLU A 982 24.70 36.86 8.66
C GLU A 982 26.01 36.40 9.33
N ASP A 983 26.58 35.22 9.09
CA ASP A 983 27.93 34.91 9.61
C ASP A 983 28.87 34.35 8.54
N THR A 984 29.22 35.17 7.55
CA THR A 984 30.26 34.90 6.53
C THR A 984 31.67 35.03 7.12
N MET A 985 31.93 34.33 8.23
CA MET A 985 33.28 34.32 8.78
C MET A 985 34.14 33.33 7.97
N GLY A 986 34.58 33.73 6.77
CA GLY A 986 35.42 32.89 5.94
C GLY A 986 35.75 33.30 4.50
N ASN A 987 35.43 34.50 4.01
CA ASN A 987 35.95 34.95 2.69
C ASN A 987 37.17 35.86 2.86
N TRP A 988 37.03 36.92 3.65
CA TRP A 988 38.05 37.96 3.77
C TRP A 988 39.44 37.46 4.20
N LEU A 989 39.56 36.53 5.16
CA LEU A 989 40.89 36.14 5.66
C LEU A 989 41.74 35.45 4.59
N TRP A 990 41.11 34.62 3.75
CA TRP A 990 41.76 33.95 2.63
C TRP A 990 42.07 34.95 1.52
N GLU A 991 41.12 35.81 1.21
CA GLU A 991 41.24 36.86 0.21
C GLU A 991 42.37 37.83 0.58
N VAL A 992 42.48 38.25 1.85
CA VAL A 992 43.52 39.17 2.36
C VAL A 992 44.89 38.51 2.27
N THR A 993 44.98 37.24 2.69
CA THR A 993 46.24 36.49 2.68
C THR A 993 46.72 36.21 1.25
N MET A 994 45.82 35.82 0.35
CA MET A 994 46.14 35.59 -1.06
C MET A 994 46.56 36.87 -1.77
N SER A 995 45.84 37.97 -1.50
CA SER A 995 46.13 39.30 -2.01
C SER A 995 47.50 39.81 -1.58
N TYR A 996 47.86 39.62 -0.31
CA TYR A 996 49.17 39.97 0.21
C TYR A 996 50.30 39.10 -0.35
N ALA A 997 50.06 37.80 -0.50
CA ALA A 997 51.04 36.92 -1.12
C ALA A 997 51.19 37.18 -2.63
N LEU A 998 50.14 37.62 -3.33
CA LEU A 998 50.24 38.17 -4.70
C LEU A 998 51.14 39.39 -4.69
N TYR A 999 50.90 40.34 -3.77
CA TYR A 999 51.71 41.55 -3.65
C TYR A 999 53.20 41.25 -3.57
N ILE A 1000 53.62 40.33 -2.69
CA ILE A 1000 55.04 39.93 -2.58
C ILE A 1000 55.62 39.43 -3.91
N VAL A 1001 54.80 38.76 -4.72
CA VAL A 1001 55.21 38.21 -6.03
C VAL A 1001 55.32 39.30 -7.10
N VAL A 1002 54.47 40.33 -7.05
CA VAL A 1002 54.44 41.43 -8.03
C VAL A 1002 55.10 42.71 -7.50
N HIS A 1003 55.68 42.69 -6.30
CA HIS A 1003 56.27 43.86 -5.64
C HIS A 1003 57.32 44.57 -6.51
N GLU A 1004 58.12 43.81 -7.26
CA GLU A 1004 59.13 44.36 -8.18
C GLU A 1004 58.51 45.15 -9.36
N GLN A 1005 57.19 45.03 -9.58
CA GLN A 1005 56.44 45.70 -10.64
C GLN A 1005 55.79 47.01 -10.17
N HIS A 1006 55.89 47.38 -8.88
CA HIS A 1006 55.41 48.64 -8.29
C HIS A 1006 53.96 49.01 -8.69
N ILE A 1007 53.04 48.10 -8.42
CA ILE A 1007 51.62 48.31 -8.70
C ILE A 1007 50.99 49.14 -7.59
N GLU A 1008 50.57 50.38 -7.91
CA GLU A 1008 50.14 51.41 -6.96
C GLU A 1008 49.04 50.97 -5.98
N TRP A 1009 47.98 50.32 -6.45
CA TRP A 1009 46.88 49.85 -5.58
C TRP A 1009 47.30 48.70 -4.66
N CYS A 1010 48.31 47.93 -5.07
CA CYS A 1010 48.90 46.83 -4.33
C CYS A 1010 49.78 47.37 -3.18
N ASP A 1011 50.61 48.37 -3.47
CA ASP A 1011 51.41 49.09 -2.47
C ASP A 1011 50.53 49.81 -1.43
N LEU A 1012 49.41 50.40 -1.86
CA LEU A 1012 48.42 51.03 -0.96
C LEU A 1012 47.75 50.01 -0.02
N ALA A 1013 47.39 48.84 -0.53
CA ALA A 1013 46.78 47.77 0.28
C ALA A 1013 47.74 47.26 1.37
N VAL A 1014 49.02 47.08 1.02
CA VAL A 1014 50.04 46.65 1.99
C VAL A 1014 50.37 47.75 2.99
N GLY A 1015 50.53 49.00 2.55
CA GLY A 1015 50.72 50.13 3.46
C GLY A 1015 49.58 50.29 4.47
N HIS A 1016 48.34 50.00 4.06
CA HIS A 1016 47.17 50.00 4.94
C HIS A 1016 47.21 48.87 5.99
N VAL A 1017 47.56 47.65 5.57
CA VAL A 1017 47.72 46.49 6.47
C VAL A 1017 48.88 46.68 7.44
N GLU A 1018 50.05 47.11 6.97
CA GLU A 1018 51.23 47.36 7.81
C GLU A 1018 50.97 48.45 8.85
N LYS A 1019 50.34 49.56 8.42
CA LYS A 1019 49.97 50.66 9.34
C LYS A 1019 48.99 50.18 10.42
N SER A 1020 47.99 49.39 10.04
CA SER A 1020 47.00 48.84 10.97
C SER A 1020 47.62 47.81 11.91
N LEU A 1021 48.52 46.95 11.43
CA LEU A 1021 49.26 46.00 12.27
C LEU A 1021 50.23 46.69 13.25
N ILE A 1022 50.90 47.77 12.83
CA ILE A 1022 51.74 48.58 13.73
C ILE A 1022 50.88 49.23 14.82
N GLN A 1023 49.72 49.78 14.46
CA GLN A 1023 48.76 50.36 15.41
C GLN A 1023 48.23 49.30 16.39
N TYR A 1024 47.90 48.11 15.89
CA TYR A 1024 47.41 46.99 16.70
C TYR A 1024 48.50 46.39 17.60
N SER A 1025 49.76 46.31 17.15
CA SER A 1025 50.89 45.83 17.96
C SER A 1025 51.18 46.70 19.19
N GLN A 1026 50.69 47.94 19.20
CA GLN A 1026 50.80 48.88 20.31
C GLN A 1026 49.60 48.78 21.29
N SER A 1027 48.59 47.97 20.97
CA SER A 1027 47.41 47.68 21.80
C SER A 1027 47.70 46.57 22.81
N VAL A 1028 47.41 46.81 24.10
CA VAL A 1028 47.65 45.86 25.21
C VAL A 1028 46.35 45.17 25.61
N ALA A 1029 45.96 44.12 24.88
CA ALA A 1029 45.04 43.02 25.25
C ALA A 1029 44.68 42.30 23.92
N THR A 1030 44.74 40.98 23.73
CA THR A 1030 43.80 39.94 24.19
C THR A 1030 44.25 38.57 23.61
N GLY A 1031 43.56 37.46 23.95
CA GLY A 1031 43.88 36.10 23.49
C GLY A 1031 43.61 35.81 21.99
N GLN A 1032 44.15 34.68 21.49
CA GLN A 1032 44.22 34.32 20.05
C GLN A 1032 42.91 34.41 19.23
N ASP A 1033 41.75 34.13 19.82
CA ASP A 1033 40.45 34.18 19.10
C ASP A 1033 39.85 35.60 19.04
N ALA A 1034 40.06 36.43 20.07
CA ALA A 1034 39.69 37.84 20.04
C ALA A 1034 40.56 38.60 19.03
N LEU A 1035 41.83 38.19 18.93
CA LEU A 1035 42.83 38.77 18.05
C LEU A 1035 42.41 38.81 16.58
N LEU A 1036 41.72 37.78 16.07
CA LEU A 1036 41.28 37.70 14.67
C LEU A 1036 40.04 38.54 14.36
N ASN A 1037 39.07 38.57 15.27
CA ASN A 1037 37.84 39.34 15.09
C ASN A 1037 38.09 40.84 15.29
N GLU A 1038 38.94 41.19 16.25
CA GLU A 1038 39.40 42.57 16.48
C GLU A 1038 40.26 43.05 15.31
N LEU A 1039 41.22 42.24 14.83
CA LEU A 1039 42.05 42.59 13.66
C LEU A 1039 41.21 42.83 12.39
N TYR A 1040 40.16 42.05 12.15
CA TYR A 1040 39.23 42.30 11.04
C TYR A 1040 38.52 43.65 11.16
N GLN A 1041 37.96 43.92 12.34
CA GLN A 1041 37.25 45.17 12.64
C GLN A 1041 38.17 46.40 12.52
N GLU A 1042 39.46 46.23 12.81
CA GLU A 1042 40.46 47.29 12.66
C GLU A 1042 40.96 47.45 11.23
N LEU A 1043 41.15 46.36 10.49
CA LEU A 1043 41.66 46.42 9.12
C LEU A 1043 40.67 47.02 8.13
N LYS A 1044 39.35 46.86 8.29
CA LYS A 1044 38.32 47.44 7.40
C LYS A 1044 38.64 47.27 5.91
N MET A 1045 39.18 46.11 5.51
CA MET A 1045 39.68 45.87 4.15
C MET A 1045 38.56 46.01 3.10
N GLU A 1046 37.37 45.50 3.41
CA GLU A 1046 36.21 45.55 2.52
C GLU A 1046 35.69 46.99 2.27
N GLU A 1047 36.01 47.93 3.16
CA GLU A 1047 35.67 49.35 2.99
C GLU A 1047 36.66 50.09 2.07
N GLN A 1048 37.79 49.48 1.71
CA GLN A 1048 38.80 50.08 0.84
C GLN A 1048 38.39 49.97 -0.63
N SER A 1049 38.51 51.07 -1.37
CA SER A 1049 38.08 51.15 -2.78
C SER A 1049 38.83 50.20 -3.74
N TYR A 1050 40.05 49.79 -3.38
CA TYR A 1050 40.89 48.89 -4.18
C TYR A 1050 40.73 47.40 -3.83
N TRP A 1051 39.93 47.08 -2.80
CA TRP A 1051 39.80 45.73 -2.28
C TRP A 1051 39.24 44.71 -3.30
N PRO A 1052 38.12 44.98 -4.01
CA PRO A 1052 37.58 44.02 -4.97
C PRO A 1052 38.57 43.71 -6.11
N THR A 1053 39.23 44.75 -6.63
CA THR A 1053 40.23 44.62 -7.69
C THR A 1053 41.43 43.78 -7.24
N LEU A 1054 41.90 43.98 -6.01
CA LEU A 1054 43.01 43.23 -5.43
C LEU A 1054 42.68 41.73 -5.30
N VAL A 1055 41.48 41.40 -4.84
CA VAL A 1055 41.01 40.02 -4.72
C VAL A 1055 40.86 39.35 -6.09
N ASP A 1056 40.24 40.03 -7.05
CA ASP A 1056 40.04 39.51 -8.41
C ASP A 1056 41.37 39.22 -9.11
N GLU A 1057 42.34 40.13 -9.02
CA GLU A 1057 43.67 39.93 -9.59
C GLU A 1057 44.45 38.80 -8.90
N ALA A 1058 44.32 38.68 -7.57
CA ALA A 1058 44.92 37.56 -6.82
C ALA A 1058 44.36 36.21 -7.26
N LEU A 1059 43.03 36.13 -7.45
CA LEU A 1059 42.36 34.93 -7.93
C LEU A 1059 42.74 34.60 -9.37
N ASN A 1060 42.77 35.60 -10.25
CA ASN A 1060 43.20 35.46 -11.64
C ASN A 1060 44.64 34.95 -11.73
N PHE A 1061 45.56 35.57 -10.99
CA PHE A 1061 46.95 35.14 -10.93
C PHE A 1061 47.08 33.68 -10.47
N CYS A 1062 46.41 33.31 -9.37
CA CYS A 1062 46.47 31.95 -8.85
C CYS A 1062 45.88 30.93 -9.84
N SER A 1063 44.80 31.27 -10.53
CA SER A 1063 44.18 30.42 -11.54
C SER A 1063 45.09 30.16 -12.75
N LEU A 1064 45.81 31.19 -13.20
CA LEU A 1064 46.79 31.10 -14.29
C LEU A 1064 48.04 30.33 -13.88
N LYS A 1065 48.47 30.48 -12.63
CA LYS A 1065 49.68 29.83 -12.10
C LYS A 1065 49.48 28.35 -11.79
N TRP A 1066 48.29 27.97 -11.31
CA TRP A 1066 47.92 26.60 -10.96
C TRP A 1066 46.65 26.13 -11.68
N PRO A 1067 46.67 26.03 -13.02
CA PRO A 1067 45.49 25.68 -13.82
C PRO A 1067 44.97 24.26 -13.55
N ASP A 1068 45.80 23.37 -13.01
CA ASP A 1068 45.37 22.01 -12.65
C ASP A 1068 44.45 21.97 -11.43
N LYS A 1069 44.39 23.04 -10.62
CA LYS A 1069 43.47 23.16 -9.48
C LYS A 1069 42.08 23.67 -9.87
N THR A 1070 41.96 24.35 -11.01
CA THR A 1070 40.70 24.93 -11.51
C THR A 1070 40.01 24.08 -12.57
N LYS A 1071 40.62 22.97 -13.02
CA LYS A 1071 39.97 22.02 -13.95
C LYS A 1071 38.77 21.35 -13.26
N PRO A 1072 37.53 21.56 -13.73
CA PRO A 1072 36.34 21.04 -13.07
C PRO A 1072 36.28 19.51 -13.22
N LYS A 1073 36.56 18.78 -12.14
CA LYS A 1073 36.32 17.33 -12.05
C LYS A 1073 34.90 17.04 -11.58
N THR A 1074 33.87 17.60 -12.22
CA THR A 1074 32.48 17.13 -12.01
C THR A 1074 31.58 17.56 -13.15
N LYS A 1075 30.66 16.66 -13.54
CA LYS A 1075 29.55 16.94 -14.48
C LYS A 1075 28.91 18.28 -14.15
N THR A 1076 28.54 19.03 -15.18
CA THR A 1076 27.65 20.20 -15.10
C THR A 1076 26.40 19.83 -14.31
N VAL A 1077 26.42 20.12 -13.01
CA VAL A 1077 25.20 20.19 -12.21
C VAL A 1077 24.47 21.40 -12.76
N VAL A 1078 23.31 21.16 -13.37
CA VAL A 1078 22.37 22.21 -13.77
C VAL A 1078 22.27 23.18 -12.61
N ALA A 1079 22.61 24.45 -12.85
CA ALA A 1079 22.44 25.50 -11.86
C ALA A 1079 20.98 25.46 -11.39
N ARG A 1080 20.76 24.99 -10.17
CA ARG A 1080 19.48 25.25 -9.50
C ARG A 1080 19.45 26.75 -9.27
N SER A 1081 18.42 27.36 -9.84
CA SER A 1081 18.16 28.79 -9.82
C SER A 1081 18.46 29.38 -8.46
N LYS A 1082 19.31 30.41 -8.51
CA LYS A 1082 19.70 31.27 -7.40
C LYS A 1082 18.45 31.90 -6.79
N LEU A 1083 18.15 31.59 -5.53
CA LEU A 1083 17.54 32.59 -4.65
C LEU A 1083 18.70 33.42 -4.10
N ARG A 1084 19.02 34.52 -4.79
CA ARG A 1084 19.88 35.58 -4.26
C ARG A 1084 18.99 36.44 -3.37
N PHE A 1085 19.19 36.37 -2.07
CA PHE A 1085 18.65 37.37 -1.15
C PHE A 1085 19.73 38.45 -0.92
N LEU A 1086 19.36 39.69 -1.23
CA LEU A 1086 19.92 40.96 -0.75
C LEU A 1086 21.29 41.39 -1.28
N SER A 1087 21.26 42.19 -2.37
CA SER A 1087 22.08 43.40 -2.47
C SER A 1087 21.15 44.60 -2.34
N GLY A 1088 21.13 45.20 -1.15
CA GLY A 1088 20.66 46.55 -0.88
C GLY A 1088 21.73 47.23 -0.05
#